data_AF-A0A091NKH3-F1
#
_entry.id   AF-A0A091NKH3-F1
#
_cell.length_a   1.000
_cell.length_b   1.000
_cell.length_c   1.000
_cell.angle_alpha   90.00
_cell.angle_beta   90.00
_cell.angle_gamma   90.00
#
_symmetry.space_group_name_H-M   'P 1'
#
loop_
_entity.id
_entity.type
_entity.pdbx_description
1 polymer ?
#
loop_
_entity_poly.entity_id
_entity_poly.type
_entity_poly.pdbx_seq_one_letter_code
_entity_poly.pdbx_strand_id
1 'polypeptide(L)'
;RAAIEALAALLKSKSNSRRAVNRGYLGGLLRLYQDWHHNDVSNNYIYIRRGLLLCLKHITNVQLGRDTFLGSRGMEILFTSIQDCLSCKNLDPIITTVIQILRKCYPKESLPMATVRSSYFFPLPGNAKSEPPCEGSEGDSESDGEEEAEKDLDNEDVESKEEDYDLETDVNKLRSRPMPDRPEEELGQYEALCPELSHNFQELDSESEEETSLEDRVESLPYTPHFIPSAASMKQPNYRWRNQSITGKGPDSGEKDFKVPLQSWKRKEECRWDQTDEKRDIAGAAQDADSCQEEDPAGSHGFALRPLPKDAAWYKKMFYPQCEASKNPNHGGRLESSDTVTNLLEKHQVDIPFHSPHFYIARAKCVKSVPDFKDMAFPDFWGHQPPPYSKPMLERKHGVQRDKVLDDIRRLIQPSDVIGRTVFDLDEPSHSKPGAPGCLTFFSKFESGNLRKAIQVREFEYDLIMNADVNSNQHHQWFYFEVRDMKLAVPYRFNIINCEKFNSQFNYGMQLVMYSVKEALQGRPRWLRVGHDICYYKNHYRCSAAAGQGARGKFYYTLTFNIKFPHKDDVCYLSYHYPYTYSTMMSHLDILQQNRNPKKVYWRQQTLCQTLGGNRCPLLTITAMPESKKRDDLEQFCNRPYVFLMARVHPGESNASWVMKGTLEFLVSSDPIADLLRKCFIFKIVPMLNPDGVINGNHRCSLSGDDLNRQWLTPNSQLHPTIYHAKGLLYYLRSIGRAPLVFCDYHGHSQKKNVFLYGCSIKETLWQAGCMVDTAVITEDVGYRTLPKILDKVAPAFVMNSCSFLVEKSRESTARVVVWKEMGVLRSYTMESTYCSCSHGLYKVSKSFK
;
A
#
# COMPACT_ATOMS: atom_id res chain seq x y z
N ARG A 1 37.27 -9.80 37.30
CA ARG A 1 35.96 -10.21 36.73
C ARG A 1 34.81 -10.01 37.72
N ALA A 2 34.74 -10.77 38.81
CA ALA A 2 33.63 -10.70 39.79
C ALA A 2 33.33 -9.29 40.30
N ALA A 3 34.36 -8.49 40.60
CA ALA A 3 34.18 -7.09 41.03
C ALA A 3 33.47 -6.20 39.99
N ILE A 4 33.76 -6.38 38.70
CA ILE A 4 33.15 -5.60 37.60
C ILE A 4 31.71 -6.05 37.38
N GLU A 5 31.43 -7.35 37.45
CA GLU A 5 30.07 -7.89 37.35
C GLU A 5 29.20 -7.38 38.51
N ALA A 6 29.74 -7.36 39.73
CA ALA A 6 29.08 -6.76 40.89
C ALA A 6 28.81 -5.26 40.70
N LEU A 7 29.80 -4.50 40.19
CA LEU A 7 29.63 -3.08 39.88
C LEU A 7 28.55 -2.84 38.80
N ALA A 8 28.56 -3.62 37.72
CA ALA A 8 27.54 -3.53 36.66
C ALA A 8 26.13 -3.82 37.21
N ALA A 9 26.00 -4.81 38.09
CA ALA A 9 24.73 -5.12 38.76
C ALA A 9 24.25 -3.96 39.65
N LEU A 10 25.14 -3.33 40.43
CA LEU A 10 24.81 -2.17 41.25
C LEU A 10 24.37 -0.96 40.41
N LEU A 11 24.98 -0.76 39.24
CA LEU A 11 24.67 0.35 38.33
C LEU A 11 23.34 0.19 37.59
N LYS A 12 22.69 -0.98 37.61
CA LYS A 12 21.33 -1.14 37.09
C LYS A 12 20.34 -0.18 37.76
N SER A 13 20.57 0.16 39.04
CA SER A 13 19.80 1.19 39.73
C SER A 13 20.13 2.58 39.17
N LYS A 14 19.10 3.29 38.69
CA LYS A 14 19.22 4.67 38.20
C LYS A 14 19.83 5.61 39.25
N SER A 15 19.50 5.43 40.53
CA SER A 15 20.07 6.20 41.65
C SER A 15 21.58 5.98 41.79
N ASN A 16 22.02 4.71 41.72
CA ASN A 16 23.45 4.39 41.77
C ASN A 16 24.19 4.90 40.53
N SER A 17 23.58 4.82 39.35
CA SER A 17 24.12 5.40 38.12
C SER A 17 24.31 6.91 38.24
N ARG A 18 23.31 7.67 38.72
CA ARG A 18 23.44 9.12 38.98
C ARG A 18 24.56 9.42 39.99
N ARG A 19 24.66 8.66 41.08
CA ARG A 19 25.76 8.79 42.07
C ARG A 19 27.13 8.54 41.46
N ALA A 20 27.26 7.52 40.60
CA ALA A 20 28.51 7.21 39.92
C ALA A 20 28.95 8.34 38.97
N VAL A 21 28.00 8.95 38.26
CA VAL A 21 28.27 10.10 37.38
C VAL A 21 28.70 11.32 38.20
N ASN A 22 27.95 11.67 39.26
CA ASN A 22 28.27 12.81 40.13
C ASN A 22 29.63 12.69 40.82
N ARG A 23 30.12 11.47 41.05
CA ARG A 23 31.45 11.21 41.62
C ARG A 23 32.57 11.12 40.57
N GLY A 24 32.27 11.37 39.30
CA GLY A 24 33.26 11.36 38.21
C GLY A 24 33.71 9.96 37.77
N TYR A 25 33.00 8.90 38.16
CA TYR A 25 33.44 7.52 37.86
C TYR A 25 33.31 7.15 36.39
N LEU A 26 32.47 7.84 35.61
CA LEU A 26 32.29 7.58 34.18
C LEU A 26 33.61 7.71 33.40
N GLY A 27 34.34 8.81 33.60
CA GLY A 27 35.63 9.02 32.93
C GLY A 27 36.66 7.96 33.31
N GLY A 28 36.68 7.52 34.57
CA GLY A 28 37.53 6.41 35.03
C GLY A 28 37.18 5.08 34.37
N LEU A 29 35.88 4.78 34.21
CA LEU A 29 35.41 3.57 33.51
C LEU A 29 35.76 3.58 32.02
N LEU A 30 35.68 4.74 31.35
CA LEU A 30 36.10 4.87 29.95
C LEU A 30 37.61 4.61 29.78
N ARG A 31 38.45 5.24 30.61
CA ARG A 31 39.91 5.00 30.59
C ARG A 31 40.24 3.54 30.88
N LEU A 32 39.63 2.95 31.91
CA LEU A 32 39.84 1.55 32.25
C LEU A 32 39.43 0.62 31.10
N TYR A 33 38.32 0.91 30.41
CA TYR A 33 37.93 0.15 29.22
C TYR A 33 38.97 0.28 28.09
N GLN A 34 39.46 1.49 27.81
CA GLN A 34 40.51 1.70 26.82
C GLN A 34 41.79 0.94 27.18
N ASP A 35 42.24 1.01 28.42
CA ASP A 35 43.44 0.31 28.88
C ASP A 35 43.30 -1.20 28.67
N TRP A 36 42.18 -1.79 29.07
CA TRP A 36 41.90 -3.21 28.82
C TRP A 36 41.80 -3.54 27.33
N HIS A 37 41.24 -2.64 26.52
CA HIS A 37 41.10 -2.86 25.09
C HIS A 37 42.46 -2.89 24.36
N HIS A 38 43.38 -1.98 24.69
CA HIS A 38 44.71 -1.93 24.06
C HIS A 38 45.62 -3.08 24.54
N ASN A 39 45.48 -3.53 25.79
CA ASN A 39 46.37 -4.55 26.36
C ASN A 39 45.87 -6.00 26.16
N ASP A 40 44.58 -6.23 25.95
CA ASP A 40 44.00 -7.58 25.72
C ASP A 40 44.14 -8.01 24.24
N VAL A 41 45.37 -7.96 23.70
CA VAL A 41 45.65 -8.26 22.28
C VAL A 41 45.24 -9.69 21.91
N SER A 42 45.42 -10.64 22.84
CA SER A 42 45.03 -12.05 22.65
C SER A 42 43.54 -12.32 22.88
N ASN A 43 42.74 -11.31 23.26
CA ASN A 43 41.32 -11.44 23.58
C ASN A 43 41.02 -12.51 24.66
N ASN A 44 41.93 -12.70 25.62
CA ASN A 44 41.76 -13.65 26.72
C ASN A 44 40.82 -13.11 27.81
N TYR A 45 40.60 -11.79 27.84
CA TYR A 45 39.85 -11.10 28.89
C TYR A 45 38.59 -10.39 28.37
N ILE A 46 37.95 -10.94 27.33
CA ILE A 46 36.70 -10.45 26.72
C ILE A 46 35.62 -10.15 27.78
N TYR A 47 35.47 -11.03 28.78
CA TYR A 47 34.46 -10.85 29.84
C TYR A 47 34.70 -9.61 30.71
N ILE A 48 35.96 -9.21 30.92
CA ILE A 48 36.32 -8.01 31.66
C ILE A 48 35.94 -6.78 30.83
N ARG A 49 36.34 -6.73 29.56
CA ARG A 49 35.98 -5.66 28.61
C ARG A 49 34.46 -5.51 28.50
N ARG A 50 33.74 -6.62 28.35
CA ARG A 50 32.27 -6.64 28.32
C ARG A 50 31.66 -6.13 29.64
N GLY A 51 32.19 -6.53 30.79
CA GLY A 51 31.72 -6.06 32.09
C GLY A 51 31.83 -4.54 32.25
N LEU A 52 32.95 -3.95 31.81
CA LEU A 52 33.15 -2.50 31.82
C LEU A 52 32.15 -1.78 30.90
N LEU A 53 31.90 -2.33 29.71
CA LEU A 53 30.87 -1.82 28.80
C LEU A 53 29.46 -1.91 29.39
N LEU A 54 29.15 -2.97 30.15
CA LEU A 54 27.86 -3.06 30.85
C LEU A 54 27.70 -1.97 31.90
N CYS A 55 28.76 -1.64 32.65
CA CYS A 55 28.75 -0.48 33.55
C CYS A 55 28.41 0.82 32.80
N LEU A 56 29.09 1.08 31.67
CA LEU A 56 28.82 2.26 30.83
C LEU A 56 27.40 2.23 30.25
N LYS A 57 26.91 1.07 29.80
CA LYS A 57 25.54 0.89 29.30
C LYS A 57 24.50 1.23 30.36
N HIS A 58 24.73 0.86 31.60
CA HIS A 58 23.81 1.16 32.70
C HIS A 58 23.87 2.64 33.11
N ILE A 59 25.07 3.23 33.19
CA ILE A 59 25.23 4.66 33.49
C ILE A 59 24.54 5.53 32.43
N THR A 60 24.63 5.15 31.16
CA THR A 60 24.00 5.89 30.05
C THR A 60 22.47 5.74 29.97
N ASN A 61 21.84 4.97 30.87
CA ASN A 61 20.37 4.96 31.01
C ASN A 61 19.82 6.25 31.62
N VAL A 62 20.63 7.04 32.31
CA VAL A 62 20.22 8.33 32.89
C VAL A 62 20.73 9.48 32.01
N GLN A 63 19.94 10.55 31.88
CA GLN A 63 20.27 11.71 31.02
C GLN A 63 21.64 12.29 31.35
N LEU A 64 21.89 12.60 32.64
CA LEU A 64 23.19 13.07 33.12
C LEU A 64 24.36 12.17 32.73
N GLY A 65 24.14 10.85 32.68
CA GLY A 65 25.13 9.88 32.26
C GLY A 65 25.42 9.93 30.76
N ARG A 66 24.41 10.18 29.92
CA ARG A 66 24.57 10.42 28.48
C ARG A 66 25.32 11.72 28.22
N ASP A 67 24.96 12.80 28.89
CA ASP A 67 25.59 14.11 28.73
C ASP A 67 27.06 14.07 29.16
N THR A 68 27.34 13.44 30.30
CA THR A 68 28.72 13.25 30.79
C THR A 68 29.52 12.34 29.86
N PHE A 69 28.90 11.32 29.28
CA PHE A 69 29.52 10.43 28.30
C PHE A 69 29.91 11.18 27.03
N LEU A 70 29.02 12.03 26.51
CA LEU A 70 29.30 12.91 25.37
C LEU A 70 30.43 13.90 25.68
N GLY A 71 30.36 14.59 26.81
CA GLY A 71 31.41 15.53 27.25
C GLY A 71 32.77 14.88 27.50
N SER A 72 32.80 13.57 27.78
CA SER A 72 34.03 12.80 27.97
C SER A 72 34.59 12.17 26.68
N ARG A 73 34.11 12.59 25.50
CA ARG A 73 34.47 12.00 24.20
C ARG A 73 34.19 10.50 24.11
N GLY A 74 33.16 10.05 24.85
CA GLY A 74 32.81 8.63 24.95
C GLY A 74 32.40 8.04 23.59
N MET A 75 31.77 8.84 22.73
CA MET A 75 31.38 8.43 21.38
C MET A 75 32.61 8.06 20.55
N GLU A 76 33.62 8.93 20.51
CA GLU A 76 34.86 8.69 19.75
C GLU A 76 35.69 7.55 20.32
N ILE A 77 35.79 7.46 21.64
CA ILE A 77 36.51 6.39 22.34
C ILE A 77 35.92 5.02 21.97
N LEU A 78 34.61 4.86 22.13
CA LEU A 78 33.95 3.59 21.86
C LEU A 78 33.84 3.29 20.36
N PHE A 79 33.65 4.30 19.51
CA PHE A 79 33.62 4.10 18.06
C PHE A 79 34.97 3.61 17.52
N THR A 80 36.07 4.20 18.00
CA THR A 80 37.43 3.82 17.58
C THR A 80 37.77 2.40 18.06
N SER A 81 37.43 2.06 19.31
CA SER A 81 37.76 0.75 19.88
C SER A 81 37.12 -0.44 19.16
N ILE A 82 35.99 -0.23 18.50
CA ILE A 82 35.33 -1.32 17.77
C ILE A 82 35.81 -1.46 16.34
N GLN A 83 36.46 -0.45 15.73
CA GLN A 83 36.95 -0.56 14.35
C GLN A 83 37.93 -1.73 14.19
N ASP A 84 38.83 -1.89 15.15
CA ASP A 84 39.81 -2.99 15.18
C ASP A 84 39.17 -4.36 15.47
N CYS A 85 37.92 -4.37 15.95
CA CYS A 85 37.21 -5.58 16.35
C CYS A 85 36.24 -6.10 15.28
N LEU A 86 35.86 -5.30 14.27
CA LEU A 86 34.76 -5.59 13.34
C LEU A 86 34.93 -6.91 12.55
N SER A 87 36.16 -7.33 12.30
CA SER A 87 36.48 -8.57 11.57
C SER A 87 36.41 -9.84 12.43
N CYS A 88 36.36 -9.72 13.76
CA CYS A 88 36.44 -10.84 14.69
C CYS A 88 35.08 -11.22 15.29
N LYS A 89 34.52 -12.37 14.87
CA LYS A 89 33.23 -12.87 15.36
C LYS A 89 33.18 -13.10 16.89
N ASN A 90 34.29 -13.50 17.50
CA ASN A 90 34.36 -13.72 18.95
C ASN A 90 34.12 -12.44 19.77
N LEU A 91 34.24 -11.25 19.14
CA LEU A 91 34.03 -9.95 19.76
C LEU A 91 32.62 -9.39 19.52
N ASP A 92 31.72 -10.13 18.87
CA ASP A 92 30.34 -9.70 18.62
C ASP A 92 29.59 -9.21 19.88
N PRO A 93 29.73 -9.83 21.08
CA PRO A 93 29.10 -9.32 22.29
C PRO A 93 29.62 -7.94 22.71
N ILE A 94 30.91 -7.65 22.49
CA ILE A 94 31.53 -6.34 22.77
C ILE A 94 30.99 -5.33 21.76
N ILE A 95 31.07 -5.63 20.47
CA ILE A 95 30.60 -4.77 19.36
C ILE A 95 29.13 -4.40 19.57
N THR A 96 28.28 -5.39 19.88
CA THR A 96 26.84 -5.17 20.11
C THR A 96 26.59 -4.26 21.31
N THR A 97 27.31 -4.45 22.42
CA THR A 97 27.15 -3.61 23.62
C THR A 97 27.60 -2.17 23.34
N VAL A 98 28.70 -1.99 22.61
CA VAL A 98 29.16 -0.65 22.20
C VAL A 98 28.13 0.04 21.31
N ILE A 99 27.61 -0.63 20.28
CA ILE A 99 26.60 -0.04 19.39
C ILE A 99 25.34 0.37 20.17
N GLN A 100 24.91 -0.42 21.14
CA GLN A 100 23.79 -0.06 22.02
C GLN A 100 24.06 1.22 22.81
N ILE A 101 25.29 1.40 23.33
CA ILE A 101 25.69 2.63 24.04
C ILE A 101 25.72 3.80 23.05
N LEU A 102 26.39 3.64 21.91
CA LEU A 102 26.53 4.70 20.90
C LEU A 102 25.17 5.17 20.38
N ARG A 103 24.24 4.28 20.04
CA ARG A 103 22.88 4.65 19.59
C ARG A 103 22.08 5.36 20.68
N LYS A 104 22.25 4.95 21.94
CA LYS A 104 21.55 5.55 23.07
C LYS A 104 22.07 6.97 23.34
N CYS A 105 23.38 7.15 23.30
CA CYS A 105 24.05 8.43 23.52
C CYS A 105 24.06 9.34 22.27
N TYR A 106 23.68 8.83 21.10
CA TYR A 106 23.56 9.65 19.89
C TYR A 106 22.54 10.79 20.13
N PRO A 107 22.91 12.07 19.87
CA PRO A 107 22.05 13.23 20.07
C PRO A 107 20.70 13.09 19.39
N LYS A 108 19.62 13.49 20.07
CA LYS A 108 18.27 13.39 19.50
C LYS A 108 17.92 14.71 18.82
N GLU A 109 17.40 14.62 17.61
CA GLU A 109 17.11 15.79 16.76
C GLU A 109 15.68 15.72 16.21
N SER A 110 15.15 16.86 15.78
CA SER A 110 13.95 16.91 14.94
C SER A 110 14.31 16.61 13.48
N LEU A 111 13.31 16.20 12.68
CA LEU A 111 13.52 16.07 11.24
C LEU A 111 13.94 17.43 10.65
N PRO A 112 14.79 17.48 9.62
CA PRO A 112 15.26 18.73 9.00
C PRO A 112 14.17 19.36 8.09
N MET A 113 13.04 19.70 8.70
CA MET A 113 11.86 20.33 8.11
C MET A 113 11.28 21.36 9.09
N ALA A 114 10.63 22.39 8.55
CA ALA A 114 9.94 23.39 9.39
C ALA A 114 8.69 22.81 10.06
N THR A 115 7.98 21.88 9.40
CA THR A 115 6.79 21.22 9.93
C THR A 115 6.70 19.78 9.44
N VAL A 116 6.16 18.89 10.28
CA VAL A 116 5.88 17.49 9.94
C VAL A 116 4.53 17.29 9.23
N ARG A 117 3.67 18.32 9.21
CA ARG A 117 2.40 18.27 8.46
C ARG A 117 2.68 18.19 6.97
N SER A 118 1.77 17.57 6.22
CA SER A 118 1.88 17.47 4.76
C SER A 118 2.12 18.83 4.11
N SER A 119 2.97 18.86 3.09
CA SER A 119 3.13 20.02 2.19
C SER A 119 1.86 20.32 1.39
N TYR A 120 0.93 19.37 1.34
CA TYR A 120 -0.34 19.51 0.65
C TYR A 120 -1.47 19.68 1.66
N PHE A 121 -2.31 20.67 1.39
CA PHE A 121 -3.47 21.01 2.21
C PHE A 121 -4.72 21.05 1.34
N PHE A 122 -5.82 20.47 1.82
CA PHE A 122 -7.11 20.49 1.14
C PHE A 122 -8.18 21.10 2.06
N PRO A 123 -8.91 22.14 1.62
CA PRO A 123 -9.95 22.76 2.46
C PRO A 123 -11.16 21.84 2.61
N LEU A 124 -11.57 21.59 3.85
CA LEU A 124 -12.72 20.72 4.14
C LEU A 124 -14.04 21.50 4.16
N PRO A 125 -15.14 20.92 3.61
CA PRO A 125 -16.47 21.50 3.70
C PRO A 125 -16.87 21.81 5.16
N GLY A 126 -17.42 23.00 5.40
CA GLY A 126 -17.89 23.42 6.73
C GLY A 126 -16.87 24.15 7.60
N ASN A 127 -15.57 24.18 7.23
CA ASN A 127 -14.54 24.94 7.95
C ASN A 127 -14.25 26.28 7.25
N ALA A 128 -14.96 27.34 7.65
CA ALA A 128 -14.88 28.67 7.04
C ALA A 128 -13.63 29.51 7.42
N LYS A 129 -12.59 28.91 8.02
CA LYS A 129 -11.33 29.59 8.33
C LYS A 129 -10.18 28.63 8.09
N SER A 130 -9.42 28.82 7.01
CA SER A 130 -8.26 27.98 6.71
C SER A 130 -7.10 28.83 6.22
N GLU A 131 -6.43 29.51 7.14
CA GLU A 131 -4.97 29.56 7.06
C GLU A 131 -4.44 28.30 7.76
N PRO A 132 -3.30 27.74 7.31
CA PRO A 132 -2.63 26.71 8.10
C PRO A 132 -2.35 27.30 9.49
N PRO A 133 -2.56 26.58 10.60
CA PRO A 133 -2.16 27.09 11.90
C PRO A 133 -0.65 27.33 11.87
N CYS A 134 -0.24 28.60 11.87
CA CYS A 134 1.12 28.99 12.24
C CYS A 134 1.27 28.68 13.73
N GLU A 135 1.83 27.51 14.06
CA GLU A 135 2.33 27.30 15.41
C GLU A 135 3.60 28.13 15.58
N GLY A 136 3.51 29.10 16.50
CA GLY A 136 4.65 29.90 16.93
C GLY A 136 5.72 29.04 17.59
N SER A 137 6.94 29.55 17.61
CA SER A 137 8.10 28.98 18.29
C SER A 137 7.75 28.55 19.73
N GLU A 138 7.47 27.26 19.96
CA GLU A 138 7.31 26.74 21.31
C GLU A 138 8.67 26.45 21.92
N GLY A 139 8.96 27.13 23.03
CA GLY A 139 10.17 26.93 23.81
C GLY A 139 10.17 25.56 24.48
N ASP A 140 11.20 24.77 24.19
CA ASP A 140 11.49 23.51 24.86
C ASP A 140 11.54 23.70 26.37
N SER A 141 10.54 23.14 27.07
CA SER A 141 10.64 22.84 28.49
C SER A 141 10.48 21.33 28.67
N GLU A 142 11.63 20.65 28.66
CA GLU A 142 11.75 19.20 28.79
C GLU A 142 11.23 18.70 30.15
N SER A 143 10.39 17.67 30.12
CA SER A 143 10.12 16.78 31.25
C SER A 143 10.18 15.35 30.73
N ASP A 144 11.41 14.86 30.56
CA ASP A 144 11.73 13.54 29.99
C ASP A 144 11.46 12.43 31.02
N GLY A 145 10.35 11.70 30.82
CA GLY A 145 10.08 10.41 31.45
C GLY A 145 10.89 9.30 30.76
N GLU A 146 11.78 8.68 31.53
CA GLU A 146 12.89 7.84 31.10
C GLU A 146 12.50 6.45 30.50
N GLU A 147 13.12 6.13 29.37
CA GLU A 147 13.23 4.85 28.60
C GLU A 147 12.86 3.54 29.34
N GLU A 148 11.80 2.87 28.85
CA GLU A 148 11.46 1.46 29.14
C GLU A 148 12.25 0.51 28.20
N ALA A 149 12.56 -0.66 28.75
CA ALA A 149 13.42 -1.67 28.15
C ALA A 149 12.76 -2.41 26.98
N GLU A 150 13.57 -2.73 25.95
CA GLU A 150 13.22 -3.68 24.89
C GLU A 150 12.79 -5.02 25.50
N LYS A 151 11.47 -5.27 25.50
CA LYS A 151 10.86 -6.59 25.50
C LYS A 151 9.96 -6.67 24.27
N ASP A 152 10.02 -7.82 23.62
CA ASP A 152 9.29 -8.20 22.40
C ASP A 152 7.84 -7.69 22.41
N LEU A 153 7.52 -6.81 21.46
CA LEU A 153 6.16 -6.37 21.15
C LEU A 153 5.93 -6.62 19.66
N ASP A 154 5.48 -7.82 19.33
CA ASP A 154 4.87 -8.18 18.04
C ASP A 154 3.36 -7.83 18.00
N ASN A 155 2.91 -6.88 18.82
CA ASN A 155 1.52 -6.39 18.80
C ASN A 155 1.50 -4.89 18.45
N GLU A 156 1.50 -4.58 17.16
CA GLU A 156 0.92 -3.33 16.67
C GLU A 156 -0.61 -3.47 16.74
N ASP A 157 -1.19 -3.05 17.87
CA ASP A 157 -2.56 -2.52 18.00
C ASP A 157 -2.80 -2.18 19.50
N VAL A 158 -2.11 -1.16 20.00
CA VAL A 158 -2.47 -0.55 21.29
C VAL A 158 -2.65 0.94 21.09
N GLU A 159 -3.83 1.30 20.60
CA GLU A 159 -4.39 2.65 20.75
C GLU A 159 -5.41 2.64 21.90
N SER A 160 -5.29 3.68 22.73
CA SER A 160 -6.26 4.20 23.71
C SER A 160 -6.97 3.21 24.65
N LYS A 161 -6.58 3.26 25.93
CA LYS A 161 -7.48 2.92 27.05
C LYS A 161 -8.58 3.98 27.12
N GLU A 162 -9.62 3.81 26.32
CA GLU A 162 -10.92 4.45 26.51
C GLU A 162 -11.94 3.34 26.77
N GLU A 163 -12.38 3.27 28.03
CA GLU A 163 -13.54 2.60 28.64
C GLU A 163 -14.00 1.24 28.07
N ASP A 164 -14.18 0.25 28.96
CA ASP A 164 -14.62 -1.14 28.73
C ASP A 164 -15.94 -1.28 27.94
N TYR A 165 -15.89 -1.00 26.63
CA TYR A 165 -16.89 -1.47 25.68
C TYR A 165 -16.45 -2.84 25.17
N ASP A 166 -16.93 -3.86 25.88
CA ASP A 166 -16.64 -5.25 25.56
C ASP A 166 -17.47 -5.69 24.34
N LEU A 167 -16.84 -5.70 23.16
CA LEU A 167 -17.39 -6.26 21.92
C LEU A 167 -17.00 -7.73 21.73
N GLU A 168 -15.92 -8.17 22.37
CA GLU A 168 -15.31 -9.49 22.16
C GLU A 168 -15.95 -10.57 23.04
N THR A 169 -16.64 -10.19 24.12
CA THR A 169 -17.41 -11.12 24.97
C THR A 169 -18.93 -10.96 24.85
N ASP A 170 -19.42 -9.84 24.32
CA ASP A 170 -20.87 -9.53 24.29
C ASP A 170 -21.57 -10.11 23.05
N VAL A 171 -22.17 -11.30 23.24
CA VAL A 171 -22.94 -12.01 22.21
C VAL A 171 -24.11 -11.18 21.66
N ASN A 172 -24.75 -10.35 22.49
CA ASN A 172 -25.90 -9.55 22.05
C ASN A 172 -25.46 -8.44 21.11
N LYS A 173 -24.31 -7.80 21.38
CA LYS A 173 -23.71 -6.81 20.47
C LYS A 173 -23.22 -7.43 19.16
N LEU A 174 -22.70 -8.65 19.18
CA LEU A 174 -22.28 -9.35 17.95
C LEU A 174 -23.46 -9.81 17.10
N ARG A 175 -24.62 -10.08 17.73
CA ARG A 175 -25.86 -10.48 17.03
C ARG A 175 -26.74 -9.33 16.59
N SER A 176 -26.62 -8.17 17.24
CA SER A 176 -27.49 -7.04 16.95
C SER A 176 -27.27 -6.52 15.52
N ARG A 177 -28.37 -6.37 14.79
CA ARG A 177 -28.39 -5.74 13.47
C ARG A 177 -28.93 -4.33 13.65
N PRO A 178 -28.08 -3.30 13.66
CA PRO A 178 -28.54 -1.93 13.82
C PRO A 178 -29.41 -1.53 12.60
N MET A 179 -30.29 -0.56 12.83
CA MET A 179 -31.02 0.10 11.75
C MET A 179 -30.06 0.87 10.83
N PRO A 180 -30.44 1.11 9.57
CA PRO A 180 -29.62 1.91 8.67
C PRO A 180 -29.24 3.26 9.30
N ASP A 181 -28.02 3.71 9.04
CA ASP A 181 -27.50 5.02 9.48
C ASP A 181 -28.12 6.23 8.75
N ARG A 182 -29.19 5.99 7.98
CA ARG A 182 -29.92 6.96 7.17
C ARG A 182 -31.38 6.50 6.97
N PRO A 183 -32.30 7.42 6.65
CA PRO A 183 -33.69 7.07 6.36
C PRO A 183 -33.83 6.13 5.14
N GLU A 184 -34.80 5.22 5.17
CA GLU A 184 -35.04 4.28 4.05
C GLU A 184 -35.49 5.02 2.78
N GLU A 185 -36.14 6.17 2.91
CA GLU A 185 -36.56 7.02 1.80
C GLU A 185 -35.37 7.51 0.97
N GLU A 186 -34.20 7.70 1.60
CA GLU A 186 -32.97 8.07 0.90
C GLU A 186 -32.38 6.90 0.10
N LEU A 187 -32.79 5.65 0.35
CA LEU A 187 -32.24 4.50 -0.37
C LEU A 187 -32.75 4.41 -1.81
N GLY A 188 -33.92 4.98 -2.11
CA GLY A 188 -34.52 4.92 -3.45
C GLY A 188 -33.62 5.50 -4.56
N GLN A 189 -32.74 6.45 -4.23
CA GLN A 189 -31.80 7.02 -5.20
C GLN A 189 -30.80 6.00 -5.77
N TYR A 190 -30.53 4.90 -5.06
CA TYR A 190 -29.60 3.86 -5.50
C TYR A 190 -30.21 2.88 -6.51
N GLU A 191 -31.53 2.93 -6.75
CA GLU A 191 -32.18 2.19 -7.83
C GLU A 191 -31.55 2.51 -9.20
N ALA A 192 -31.17 3.77 -9.42
CA ALA A 192 -30.49 4.21 -10.63
C ALA A 192 -29.12 3.52 -10.85
N LEU A 193 -28.52 2.94 -9.81
CA LEU A 193 -27.28 2.17 -9.88
C LEU A 193 -27.50 0.67 -10.08
N CYS A 194 -28.76 0.23 -10.22
CA CYS A 194 -29.16 -1.15 -10.46
C CYS A 194 -30.06 -1.32 -11.71
N PRO A 195 -29.71 -0.72 -12.88
CA PRO A 195 -30.54 -0.81 -14.08
C PRO A 195 -30.73 -2.25 -14.59
N GLU A 196 -29.86 -3.17 -14.21
CA GLU A 196 -29.97 -4.60 -14.51
C GLU A 196 -31.16 -5.30 -13.82
N LEU A 197 -31.80 -4.67 -12.83
CA LEU A 197 -33.01 -5.21 -12.18
C LEU A 197 -34.30 -4.83 -12.93
N SER A 198 -34.28 -3.73 -13.69
CA SER A 198 -35.44 -3.16 -14.39
C SER A 198 -35.31 -3.18 -15.91
N HIS A 199 -34.21 -3.74 -16.44
CA HIS A 199 -33.85 -3.65 -17.85
C HIS A 199 -34.90 -4.31 -18.78
N ASN A 200 -35.49 -3.49 -19.66
CA ASN A 200 -36.42 -3.90 -20.72
C ASN A 200 -35.74 -4.00 -22.11
N PHE A 201 -34.40 -3.89 -22.17
CA PHE A 201 -33.57 -4.07 -23.39
C PHE A 201 -33.93 -3.15 -24.59
N GLN A 202 -34.68 -2.07 -24.38
CA GLN A 202 -35.00 -1.10 -25.44
C GLN A 202 -33.85 -0.12 -25.75
N GLU A 203 -32.99 0.19 -24.77
CA GLU A 203 -31.86 1.13 -24.95
C GLU A 203 -30.63 0.52 -25.66
N LEU A 204 -30.51 -0.81 -25.70
CA LEU A 204 -29.38 -1.51 -26.35
C LEU A 204 -29.53 -1.58 -27.87
N ASP A 205 -30.75 -1.43 -28.41
CA ASP A 205 -30.97 -1.47 -29.85
C ASP A 205 -30.38 -0.21 -30.53
N SER A 206 -30.34 0.94 -29.83
CA SER A 206 -29.75 2.19 -30.32
C SER A 206 -28.22 2.20 -30.45
N GLU A 207 -27.51 1.36 -29.69
CA GLU A 207 -26.05 1.22 -29.85
C GLU A 207 -25.67 0.34 -31.06
N SER A 208 -26.61 -0.46 -31.59
CA SER A 208 -26.36 -1.35 -32.73
C SER A 208 -26.61 -0.73 -34.10
N GLU A 209 -27.38 0.36 -34.18
CA GLU A 209 -27.71 1.04 -35.44
C GLU A 209 -26.68 2.12 -35.85
N GLU A 210 -25.83 2.60 -34.93
CA GLU A 210 -24.81 3.62 -35.21
C GLU A 210 -23.50 3.07 -35.84
N GLU A 211 -23.35 1.75 -36.04
CA GLU A 211 -22.13 1.15 -36.62
C GLU A 211 -21.98 1.36 -38.16
N THR A 212 -22.78 2.21 -38.81
CA THR A 212 -22.74 2.43 -40.27
C THR A 212 -22.23 3.78 -40.76
N SER A 213 -21.54 4.59 -39.95
CA SER A 213 -20.78 5.74 -40.47
C SER A 213 -19.47 5.98 -39.73
N LEU A 214 -18.39 5.38 -40.23
CA LEU A 214 -17.01 5.65 -39.81
C LEU A 214 -16.39 6.66 -40.76
N GLU A 215 -16.38 7.93 -40.36
CA GLU A 215 -15.35 8.97 -40.62
C GLU A 215 -15.88 10.30 -40.02
N ASP A 216 -15.02 11.02 -39.29
CA ASP A 216 -15.27 12.30 -38.60
C ASP A 216 -16.20 12.33 -37.38
N ARG A 217 -15.77 11.78 -36.23
CA ARG A 217 -16.13 12.30 -34.89
C ARG A 217 -15.02 12.11 -33.85
N VAL A 218 -14.04 13.01 -33.84
CA VAL A 218 -13.22 13.30 -32.65
C VAL A 218 -13.64 14.68 -32.14
N GLU A 219 -14.88 14.83 -31.70
CA GLU A 219 -15.29 15.93 -30.83
C GLU A 219 -16.70 15.68 -30.28
N SER A 220 -16.82 15.72 -28.96
CA SER A 220 -18.05 15.66 -28.14
C SER A 220 -18.83 14.34 -28.08
N LEU A 221 -18.70 13.63 -26.94
CA LEU A 221 -19.67 12.65 -26.46
C LEU A 221 -20.58 13.31 -25.42
N PRO A 222 -21.89 13.52 -25.69
CA PRO A 222 -22.83 13.96 -24.67
C PRO A 222 -23.43 12.74 -23.96
N TYR A 223 -22.73 12.20 -22.95
CA TYR A 223 -23.36 11.36 -21.94
C TYR A 223 -23.76 12.25 -20.77
N THR A 224 -25.05 12.46 -20.56
CA THR A 224 -25.57 13.02 -19.31
C THR A 224 -25.31 12.01 -18.18
N PRO A 225 -24.42 12.30 -17.20
CA PRO A 225 -24.20 11.39 -16.09
C PRO A 225 -25.40 11.51 -15.15
N HIS A 226 -26.10 10.40 -14.91
CA HIS A 226 -26.91 10.28 -13.70
C HIS A 226 -25.93 10.12 -12.54
N PHE A 227 -25.68 11.20 -11.81
CA PHE A 227 -24.90 11.19 -10.57
C PHE A 227 -25.84 11.52 -9.40
N ILE A 228 -25.60 10.89 -8.25
CA ILE A 228 -26.25 11.29 -7.00
C ILE A 228 -25.57 12.59 -6.53
N PRO A 229 -26.27 13.74 -6.45
CA PRO A 229 -25.69 14.97 -5.95
C PRO A 229 -25.31 14.84 -4.47
N SER A 230 -24.16 15.40 -4.08
CA SER A 230 -23.89 15.64 -2.65
C SER A 230 -24.94 16.62 -2.11
N ALA A 231 -25.38 16.42 -0.87
CA ALA A 231 -26.62 16.92 -0.26
C ALA A 231 -26.82 18.45 -0.15
N ALA A 232 -26.15 19.29 -0.96
CA ALA A 232 -26.22 20.74 -0.88
C ALA A 232 -27.30 21.39 -1.77
N SER A 233 -28.11 20.65 -2.53
CA SER A 233 -29.14 21.27 -3.38
C SER A 233 -30.32 20.34 -3.70
N MET A 234 -31.30 20.27 -2.80
CA MET A 234 -32.66 19.89 -3.18
C MET A 234 -33.62 21.06 -2.93
N LYS A 235 -34.04 21.73 -3.99
CA LYS A 235 -35.30 22.47 -4.04
C LYS A 235 -36.36 21.51 -4.60
N GLN A 236 -37.40 21.25 -3.81
CA GLN A 236 -38.52 20.38 -4.17
C GLN A 236 -39.28 20.88 -5.41
N PRO A 237 -39.78 19.98 -6.25
CA PRO A 237 -41.05 20.18 -6.93
C PRO A 237 -42.08 19.12 -6.50
N ASN A 238 -43.25 19.60 -6.12
CA ASN A 238 -44.43 18.84 -5.72
C ASN A 238 -44.95 17.93 -6.84
N TYR A 239 -45.13 16.64 -6.55
CA TYR A 239 -46.08 15.79 -7.28
C TYR A 239 -47.03 15.09 -6.29
N ARG A 240 -48.31 15.45 -6.37
CA ARG A 240 -49.44 14.88 -5.64
C ARG A 240 -49.76 13.48 -6.19
N TRP A 241 -49.73 12.47 -5.34
CA TRP A 241 -50.45 11.21 -5.60
C TRP A 241 -51.82 11.21 -4.92
N ARG A 242 -52.79 10.70 -5.67
CA ARG A 242 -54.24 10.72 -5.40
C ARG A 242 -54.60 9.51 -4.53
N ASN A 243 -55.06 9.75 -3.31
CA ASN A 243 -55.61 8.73 -2.43
C ASN A 243 -56.97 8.23 -2.94
N GLN A 244 -57.16 6.91 -2.97
CA GLN A 244 -58.47 6.30 -2.75
C GLN A 244 -58.35 5.28 -1.63
N SER A 245 -58.98 5.63 -0.51
CA SER A 245 -59.19 4.83 0.69
C SER A 245 -60.33 3.84 0.50
N ILE A 246 -60.14 2.58 0.89
CA ILE A 246 -61.23 1.72 1.36
C ILE A 246 -60.78 1.06 2.67
N THR A 247 -61.55 1.34 3.71
CA THR A 247 -61.46 0.85 5.08
C THR A 247 -61.90 -0.62 5.20
N GLY A 248 -61.14 -1.43 5.95
CA GLY A 248 -61.55 -2.77 6.40
C GLY A 248 -60.70 -3.23 7.58
N LYS A 249 -61.36 -3.53 8.70
CA LYS A 249 -60.83 -3.90 10.03
C LYS A 249 -59.86 -5.10 10.02
N GLY A 250 -58.88 -5.09 10.94
CA GLY A 250 -58.05 -6.24 11.32
C GLY A 250 -58.86 -7.39 11.97
N PRO A 251 -58.22 -8.56 12.20
CA PRO A 251 -57.32 -8.69 13.35
C PRO A 251 -56.04 -9.55 13.14
N ASP A 252 -55.10 -9.35 14.07
CA ASP A 252 -53.99 -10.20 14.53
C ASP A 252 -53.25 -11.14 13.55
N SER A 253 -51.97 -10.85 13.34
CA SER A 253 -51.00 -11.78 12.75
C SER A 253 -49.92 -12.14 13.78
N GLY A 254 -49.97 -13.39 14.25
CA GLY A 254 -48.84 -14.07 14.86
C GLY A 254 -47.74 -14.30 13.84
N GLU A 255 -46.49 -14.18 14.30
CA GLU A 255 -45.28 -14.48 13.54
C GLU A 255 -45.32 -15.90 12.95
N LYS A 256 -45.14 -16.01 11.64
CA LYS A 256 -44.82 -17.26 10.96
C LYS A 256 -43.53 -17.09 10.16
N ASP A 257 -42.54 -17.85 10.57
CA ASP A 257 -41.28 -18.07 9.86
C ASP A 257 -41.53 -18.52 8.42
N PHE A 258 -41.04 -17.74 7.45
CA PHE A 258 -40.94 -18.17 6.05
C PHE A 258 -39.62 -18.94 5.84
N LYS A 259 -39.71 -20.28 5.84
CA LYS A 259 -38.68 -21.16 5.28
C LYS A 259 -38.79 -21.21 3.76
N VAL A 260 -37.74 -20.81 3.07
CA VAL A 260 -37.58 -21.00 1.61
C VAL A 260 -37.27 -22.47 1.31
N PRO A 261 -37.99 -23.17 0.41
CA PRO A 261 -37.66 -24.53 0.02
C PRO A 261 -36.51 -24.56 -1.00
N LEU A 262 -35.46 -25.31 -0.67
CA LEU A 262 -34.38 -25.67 -1.58
C LEU A 262 -34.90 -26.72 -2.58
N GLN A 263 -35.19 -26.33 -3.83
CA GLN A 263 -35.51 -27.28 -4.89
C GLN A 263 -34.23 -27.91 -5.45
N SER A 264 -34.09 -29.22 -5.28
CA SER A 264 -33.03 -30.01 -5.89
C SER A 264 -33.31 -30.24 -7.39
N TRP A 265 -32.39 -29.84 -8.26
CA TRP A 265 -32.36 -30.34 -9.63
C TRP A 265 -31.61 -31.67 -9.68
N LYS A 266 -32.34 -32.75 -9.92
CA LYS A 266 -31.79 -34.01 -10.44
C LYS A 266 -31.95 -34.00 -11.95
N ARG A 267 -30.85 -34.03 -12.70
CA ARG A 267 -30.85 -34.60 -14.05
C ARG A 267 -29.90 -35.80 -14.04
N LYS A 268 -30.49 -36.96 -14.36
CA LYS A 268 -29.83 -38.24 -14.57
C LYS A 268 -29.08 -38.16 -15.89
N GLU A 269 -27.79 -38.48 -15.89
CA GLU A 269 -27.13 -39.14 -17.00
C GLU A 269 -25.96 -39.96 -16.43
N GLU A 270 -26.04 -41.26 -16.64
CA GLU A 270 -25.08 -42.26 -16.19
C GLU A 270 -23.82 -42.19 -17.06
N CYS A 271 -22.64 -42.20 -16.44
CA CYS A 271 -21.48 -42.88 -17.00
C CYS A 271 -20.59 -43.41 -15.86
N ARG A 272 -20.32 -44.70 -15.99
CA ARG A 272 -19.82 -45.67 -15.03
C ARG A 272 -18.29 -45.64 -15.02
N TRP A 273 -17.68 -45.58 -13.83
CA TRP A 273 -16.25 -45.86 -13.65
C TRP A 273 -16.10 -46.96 -12.60
N ASP A 274 -15.82 -48.16 -13.09
CA ASP A 274 -15.44 -49.32 -12.28
C ASP A 274 -13.98 -49.16 -11.83
N GLN A 275 -13.73 -49.39 -10.55
CA GLN A 275 -12.40 -49.64 -9.98
C GLN A 275 -12.05 -51.11 -10.18
N THR A 276 -10.86 -51.39 -10.70
CA THR A 276 -10.16 -52.66 -10.46
C THR A 276 -8.67 -52.40 -10.34
N ASP A 277 -8.11 -52.95 -9.27
CA ASP A 277 -6.68 -53.08 -8.94
C ASP A 277 -5.89 -53.79 -10.05
N GLU A 278 -4.59 -53.49 -10.18
CA GLU A 278 -3.54 -54.50 -9.95
C GLU A 278 -2.11 -53.91 -9.91
N LYS A 279 -1.37 -54.42 -8.92
CA LYS A 279 0.08 -54.26 -8.70
C LYS A 279 0.91 -54.84 -9.85
N ARG A 280 2.09 -54.26 -10.10
CA ARG A 280 3.31 -55.01 -10.44
C ARG A 280 4.57 -54.20 -10.11
N ASP A 281 5.32 -54.70 -9.13
CA ASP A 281 6.75 -54.47 -8.95
C ASP A 281 7.51 -55.42 -9.90
N ILE A 282 8.56 -54.94 -10.58
CA ILE A 282 9.82 -55.68 -10.85
C ILE A 282 10.99 -54.67 -10.84
N ALA A 283 12.02 -55.03 -10.09
CA ALA A 283 13.25 -54.28 -9.89
C ALA A 283 14.34 -54.57 -10.94
N GLY A 284 15.27 -53.61 -11.09
CA GLY A 284 16.70 -53.87 -11.28
C GLY A 284 17.30 -53.55 -12.65
N ALA A 285 18.06 -52.46 -12.74
CA ALA A 285 19.51 -52.48 -13.03
C ALA A 285 20.04 -51.06 -13.24
N ALA A 286 21.05 -50.71 -12.45
CA ALA A 286 21.90 -49.54 -12.66
C ALA A 286 22.91 -49.83 -13.78
N GLN A 287 23.23 -48.82 -14.60
CA GLN A 287 24.55 -48.64 -15.19
C GLN A 287 24.72 -47.20 -15.71
N ASP A 288 25.81 -46.58 -15.26
CA ASP A 288 26.40 -45.37 -15.79
C ASP A 288 26.79 -45.54 -17.26
N ALA A 289 26.59 -44.51 -18.09
CA ALA A 289 27.59 -44.04 -19.04
C ALA A 289 27.19 -42.71 -19.68
N ASP A 290 28.21 -41.88 -19.76
CA ASP A 290 28.34 -40.56 -20.34
C ASP A 290 28.12 -40.53 -21.88
N SER A 291 27.98 -39.31 -22.41
CA SER A 291 28.20 -38.87 -23.79
C SER A 291 27.04 -38.74 -24.80
N CYS A 292 26.96 -37.49 -25.30
CA CYS A 292 26.74 -37.06 -26.69
C CYS A 292 25.32 -36.76 -27.23
N GLN A 293 25.16 -35.46 -27.51
CA GLN A 293 24.54 -34.84 -28.69
C GLN A 293 23.02 -34.96 -28.90
N GLU A 294 22.34 -33.82 -28.78
CA GLU A 294 21.16 -33.51 -29.58
C GLU A 294 21.39 -32.18 -30.32
N GLU A 295 21.34 -32.25 -31.64
CA GLU A 295 21.08 -31.13 -32.52
C GLU A 295 19.60 -30.73 -32.41
N ASP A 296 19.32 -29.43 -32.42
CA ASP A 296 17.98 -28.91 -32.70
C ASP A 296 18.11 -27.69 -33.62
N PRO A 297 17.39 -27.61 -34.77
CA PRO A 297 17.72 -26.70 -35.86
C PRO A 297 17.03 -25.33 -35.75
N ALA A 298 17.81 -24.30 -36.07
CA ALA A 298 17.47 -23.03 -36.71
C ALA A 298 16.14 -22.30 -36.40
N GLY A 299 16.28 -21.10 -35.82
CA GLY A 299 15.25 -20.06 -35.83
C GLY A 299 15.74 -18.70 -35.31
N SER A 300 16.92 -18.25 -35.75
CA SER A 300 17.51 -16.98 -35.34
C SER A 300 16.76 -15.79 -35.95
N HIS A 301 15.89 -15.13 -35.18
CA HIS A 301 15.63 -13.70 -35.37
C HIS A 301 16.51 -12.92 -34.39
N GLY A 302 17.69 -12.54 -34.86
CA GLY A 302 18.53 -11.58 -34.16
C GLY A 302 17.79 -10.25 -34.03
N PHE A 303 17.45 -9.88 -32.80
CA PHE A 303 16.99 -8.52 -32.51
C PHE A 303 18.16 -7.56 -32.74
N ALA A 304 18.15 -6.88 -33.89
CA ALA A 304 19.09 -5.82 -34.17
C ALA A 304 18.95 -4.73 -33.10
N LEU A 305 20.01 -4.51 -32.31
CA LEU A 305 20.14 -3.36 -31.42
C LEU A 305 20.03 -2.08 -32.28
N ARG A 306 18.92 -1.36 -32.15
CA ARG A 306 18.76 -0.05 -32.81
C ARG A 306 19.72 0.97 -32.17
N PRO A 307 20.35 1.86 -32.95
CA PRO A 307 21.26 2.86 -32.41
C PRO A 307 20.52 3.80 -31.46
N LEU A 308 21.17 4.12 -30.33
CA LEU A 308 20.71 5.13 -29.39
C LEU A 308 20.60 6.49 -30.12
N PRO A 309 19.53 7.29 -29.91
CA PRO A 309 19.55 8.68 -30.33
C PRO A 309 20.74 9.37 -29.65
N LYS A 310 21.60 10.04 -30.43
CA LYS A 310 22.79 10.73 -29.90
C LYS A 310 22.47 11.94 -29.01
N ASP A 311 21.21 12.37 -28.95
CA ASP A 311 20.80 13.51 -28.15
C ASP A 311 19.74 13.12 -27.12
N ALA A 312 20.18 12.98 -25.87
CA ALA A 312 19.33 12.90 -24.68
C ALA A 312 18.64 14.25 -24.35
N ALA A 313 18.72 15.26 -25.21
CA ALA A 313 18.20 16.61 -24.93
C ALA A 313 16.67 16.73 -25.10
N TRP A 314 16.05 15.89 -25.94
CA TRP A 314 14.63 16.06 -26.31
C TRP A 314 13.65 15.83 -25.14
N TYR A 315 13.93 14.89 -24.22
CA TYR A 315 13.03 14.62 -23.08
C TYR A 315 13.07 15.75 -22.03
N LYS A 316 14.22 16.42 -21.87
CA LYS A 316 14.35 17.62 -21.02
C LYS A 316 13.46 18.74 -21.55
N LYS A 317 13.38 18.88 -22.88
CA LYS A 317 12.50 19.82 -23.57
C LYS A 317 11.01 19.45 -23.44
N MET A 318 10.69 18.15 -23.37
CA MET A 318 9.32 17.62 -23.37
C MET A 318 8.58 17.77 -22.02
N PHE A 319 9.29 17.67 -20.90
CA PHE A 319 8.68 17.72 -19.56
C PHE A 319 9.15 18.90 -18.69
N TYR A 320 10.23 19.60 -19.07
CA TYR A 320 10.80 20.69 -18.24
C TYR A 320 11.31 21.86 -19.11
N PRO A 321 10.42 22.54 -19.85
CA PRO A 321 10.81 23.65 -20.73
C PRO A 321 11.43 24.84 -19.97
N GLN A 322 11.26 24.92 -18.65
CA GLN A 322 11.81 26.00 -17.81
C GLN A 322 13.31 25.86 -17.49
N CYS A 323 13.96 24.71 -17.76
CA CYS A 323 15.39 24.54 -17.51
C CYS A 323 16.30 25.29 -18.50
N GLU A 324 15.78 25.88 -19.58
CA GLU A 324 16.56 26.64 -20.58
C GLU A 324 16.08 28.09 -20.77
N ALA A 325 15.43 28.70 -19.77
CA ALA A 325 15.02 30.10 -19.85
C ALA A 325 16.15 31.07 -19.43
N SER A 326 17.21 31.16 -20.24
CA SER A 326 17.97 32.41 -20.35
C SER A 326 18.25 32.70 -21.82
N LYS A 327 17.28 33.36 -22.47
CA LYS A 327 17.41 34.46 -23.45
C LYS A 327 16.15 34.50 -24.33
N ASN A 328 15.40 35.59 -24.14
CA ASN A 328 14.30 36.16 -24.92
C ASN A 328 12.88 35.57 -24.73
N PRO A 329 11.88 36.44 -24.41
CA PRO A 329 10.48 36.06 -24.38
C PRO A 329 9.88 36.28 -25.77
N ASN A 330 9.33 35.23 -26.40
CA ASN A 330 8.33 35.41 -27.43
C ASN A 330 7.27 34.30 -27.34
N HIS A 331 6.01 34.73 -27.45
CA HIS A 331 4.82 33.91 -27.37
C HIS A 331 4.81 32.77 -28.40
N GLY A 332 4.56 31.54 -27.97
CA GLY A 332 4.28 30.40 -28.87
C GLY A 332 4.71 29.01 -28.38
N GLY A 333 4.50 28.63 -27.11
CA GLY A 333 5.08 27.39 -26.56
C GLY A 333 4.14 26.17 -26.41
N ARG A 334 2.87 26.24 -26.82
CA ARG A 334 1.89 25.17 -26.51
C ARG A 334 1.78 24.08 -27.59
N LEU A 335 2.32 24.30 -28.79
CA LEU A 335 2.20 23.35 -29.91
C LEU A 335 3.31 22.28 -29.93
N GLU A 336 4.54 22.59 -29.49
CA GLU A 336 5.69 21.68 -29.61
C GLU A 336 5.63 20.40 -28.75
N SER A 337 4.98 20.42 -27.57
CA SER A 337 4.99 19.28 -26.65
C SER A 337 4.05 18.14 -27.10
N SER A 338 2.93 18.48 -27.73
CA SER A 338 1.98 17.50 -28.27
C SER A 338 2.58 16.76 -29.48
N ASP A 339 3.23 17.50 -30.38
CA ASP A 339 3.84 16.92 -31.59
C ASP A 339 5.00 15.98 -31.25
N THR A 340 5.76 16.28 -30.18
CA THR A 340 6.89 15.43 -29.76
C THR A 340 6.44 14.10 -29.17
N VAL A 341 5.39 14.07 -28.35
CA VAL A 341 4.83 12.83 -27.80
C VAL A 341 4.28 11.95 -28.92
N THR A 342 3.53 12.54 -29.86
CA THR A 342 2.98 11.83 -31.02
C THR A 342 4.09 11.23 -31.87
N ASN A 343 5.10 12.02 -32.23
CA ASN A 343 6.28 11.54 -32.97
C ASN A 343 7.00 10.38 -32.24
N LEU A 344 7.00 10.39 -30.90
CA LEU A 344 7.66 9.36 -30.11
C LEU A 344 6.87 8.06 -30.06
N LEU A 345 5.55 8.16 -29.90
CA LEU A 345 4.63 7.03 -29.96
C LEU A 345 4.64 6.38 -31.34
N GLU A 346 4.67 7.17 -32.42
CA GLU A 346 4.79 6.68 -33.79
C GLU A 346 6.12 5.94 -34.03
N LYS A 347 7.23 6.47 -33.50
CA LYS A 347 8.57 5.92 -33.71
C LYS A 347 8.88 4.66 -32.88
N HIS A 348 8.27 4.54 -31.70
CA HIS A 348 8.60 3.52 -30.70
C HIS A 348 7.37 2.74 -30.21
N GLN A 349 6.38 2.50 -31.09
CA GLN A 349 5.16 1.79 -30.75
C GLN A 349 5.46 0.43 -30.10
N VAL A 350 5.22 0.31 -28.79
CA VAL A 350 5.26 -0.94 -28.03
C VAL A 350 3.83 -1.34 -27.73
N ASP A 351 3.43 -2.52 -28.19
CA ASP A 351 2.14 -3.09 -27.82
C ASP A 351 2.19 -3.57 -26.37
N ILE A 352 1.46 -2.88 -25.49
CA ILE A 352 1.36 -3.19 -24.07
C ILE A 352 -0.09 -3.61 -23.79
N PRO A 353 -0.32 -4.89 -23.45
CA PRO A 353 -1.67 -5.38 -23.20
C PRO A 353 -2.39 -4.54 -22.16
N PHE A 354 -3.64 -4.17 -22.48
CA PHE A 354 -4.52 -3.38 -21.60
C PHE A 354 -3.96 -2.00 -21.22
N HIS A 355 -3.11 -1.40 -22.06
CA HIS A 355 -2.62 -0.03 -21.91
C HIS A 355 -2.71 0.74 -23.23
N SER A 356 -3.14 2.00 -23.15
CA SER A 356 -3.15 2.93 -24.28
C SER A 356 -2.63 4.29 -23.81
N PRO A 357 -1.48 4.75 -24.32
CA PRO A 357 -0.96 6.08 -23.98
C PRO A 357 -1.98 7.19 -24.26
N HIS A 358 -2.76 7.08 -25.34
CA HIS A 358 -3.77 8.07 -25.70
C HIS A 358 -4.91 8.15 -24.68
N PHE A 359 -5.45 7.00 -24.25
CA PHE A 359 -6.48 6.98 -23.21
C PHE A 359 -5.94 7.43 -21.86
N TYR A 360 -4.72 7.01 -21.51
CA TYR A 360 -4.07 7.48 -20.29
C TYR A 360 -3.97 9.01 -20.28
N ILE A 361 -3.42 9.63 -21.34
CA ILE A 361 -3.28 11.09 -21.45
C ILE A 361 -4.64 11.78 -21.37
N ALA A 362 -5.67 11.25 -22.04
CA ALA A 362 -7.02 11.80 -21.99
C ALA A 362 -7.61 11.76 -20.57
N ARG A 363 -7.39 10.67 -19.83
CA ARG A 363 -7.85 10.51 -18.45
C ARG A 363 -7.05 11.39 -17.48
N ALA A 364 -5.72 11.43 -17.59
CA ALA A 364 -4.85 12.24 -16.75
C ALA A 364 -5.19 13.73 -16.82
N LYS A 365 -5.54 14.26 -18.01
CA LYS A 365 -5.99 15.65 -18.17
C LYS A 365 -7.28 16.00 -17.42
N CYS A 366 -8.09 15.00 -17.09
CA CYS A 366 -9.38 15.18 -16.40
C CYS A 366 -9.26 15.01 -14.88
N VAL A 367 -8.10 14.58 -14.37
CA VAL A 367 -7.88 14.32 -12.95
C VAL A 367 -7.73 15.63 -12.19
N LYS A 368 -8.37 15.69 -11.02
CA LYS A 368 -8.23 16.79 -10.06
C LYS A 368 -7.32 16.35 -8.92
N SER A 369 -6.21 17.06 -8.73
CA SER A 369 -5.29 16.85 -7.61
C SER A 369 -5.16 18.12 -6.78
N VAL A 370 -4.76 17.99 -5.52
CA VAL A 370 -4.51 19.12 -4.62
C VAL A 370 -3.47 20.09 -5.19
N PRO A 371 -2.27 19.64 -5.64
CA PRO A 371 -1.27 20.53 -6.21
C PRO A 371 -1.43 20.83 -7.71
N ASP A 372 -2.57 20.47 -8.34
CA ASP A 372 -2.80 20.61 -9.80
C ASP A 372 -1.64 20.05 -10.65
N PHE A 373 -1.40 18.74 -10.59
CA PHE A 373 -0.32 18.08 -11.33
C PHE A 373 -0.46 18.29 -12.84
N LYS A 374 0.60 18.82 -13.47
CA LYS A 374 0.65 19.08 -14.92
C LYS A 374 1.51 18.07 -15.67
N ASP A 375 2.48 17.49 -14.98
CA ASP A 375 3.42 16.54 -15.53
C ASP A 375 2.92 15.10 -15.34
N MET A 376 3.16 14.27 -16.36
CA MET A 376 2.88 12.84 -16.31
C MET A 376 4.19 12.08 -16.10
N ALA A 377 4.21 11.14 -15.16
CA ALA A 377 5.35 10.25 -15.01
C ALA A 377 5.47 9.33 -16.24
N PHE A 378 6.70 9.18 -16.74
CA PHE A 378 6.95 8.39 -17.95
C PHE A 378 6.41 6.96 -17.88
N PRO A 379 6.59 6.19 -16.80
CA PRO A 379 6.13 4.81 -16.72
C PRO A 379 4.61 4.67 -16.84
N ASP A 380 3.86 5.68 -16.38
CA ASP A 380 2.40 5.61 -16.31
C ASP A 380 1.75 5.93 -17.66
N PHE A 381 2.27 6.90 -18.41
CA PHE A 381 1.78 7.16 -19.77
C PHE A 381 2.33 6.18 -20.80
N TRP A 382 3.61 5.80 -20.69
CA TRP A 382 4.25 4.87 -21.62
C TRP A 382 3.74 3.44 -21.42
N GLY A 383 3.43 3.08 -20.17
CA GLY A 383 3.05 1.74 -19.76
C GLY A 383 4.26 0.84 -19.51
N HIS A 384 3.94 -0.39 -19.11
CA HIS A 384 4.96 -1.37 -18.76
C HIS A 384 4.49 -2.81 -18.92
N GLN A 385 5.45 -3.72 -19.05
CA GLN A 385 5.25 -5.16 -19.11
C GLN A 385 5.90 -5.86 -17.90
N PRO A 386 5.39 -7.02 -17.48
CA PRO A 386 6.06 -7.82 -16.47
C PRO A 386 7.44 -8.31 -16.98
N PRO A 387 8.44 -8.47 -16.11
CA PRO A 387 9.69 -9.13 -16.49
C PRO A 387 9.43 -10.58 -16.94
N PRO A 388 10.13 -11.09 -17.97
CA PRO A 388 9.90 -12.43 -18.52
C PRO A 388 10.50 -13.54 -17.66
N TYR A 389 11.03 -13.21 -16.48
CA TYR A 389 11.70 -14.13 -15.57
C TYR A 389 11.31 -13.84 -14.13
N SER A 390 11.29 -14.88 -13.30
CA SER A 390 11.13 -14.74 -11.85
C SER A 390 12.47 -14.38 -11.21
N LYS A 391 12.44 -13.61 -10.11
CA LYS A 391 13.62 -13.35 -9.28
C LYS A 391 13.41 -13.96 -7.89
N PRO A 392 14.43 -14.58 -7.30
CA PRO A 392 14.37 -14.97 -5.89
C PRO A 392 14.26 -13.74 -5.00
N MET A 393 13.68 -13.93 -3.82
CA MET A 393 13.64 -12.91 -2.79
C MET A 393 15.06 -12.53 -2.33
N LEU A 394 15.29 -11.25 -2.04
CA LEU A 394 16.62 -10.78 -1.63
C LEU A 394 17.02 -11.40 -0.29
N GLU A 395 18.20 -12.02 -0.25
CA GLU A 395 18.78 -12.48 1.00
C GLU A 395 19.39 -11.30 1.77
N ARG A 396 19.04 -11.17 3.04
CA ARG A 396 19.61 -10.15 3.91
C ARG A 396 21.02 -10.57 4.35
N LYS A 397 22.02 -9.75 4.00
CA LYS A 397 23.39 -9.94 4.47
C LYS A 397 23.47 -9.77 6.00
N HIS A 398 24.18 -10.66 6.67
CA HIS A 398 24.47 -10.54 8.09
C HIS A 398 25.32 -9.28 8.35
N GLY A 399 25.00 -8.53 9.41
CA GLY A 399 25.76 -7.34 9.80
C GLY A 399 25.38 -6.04 9.08
N VAL A 400 24.61 -6.07 7.99
CA VAL A 400 24.29 -4.86 7.20
C VAL A 400 23.72 -3.70 8.03
N GLN A 401 22.82 -3.99 8.98
CA GLN A 401 22.25 -2.95 9.84
C GLN A 401 23.28 -2.36 10.80
N ARG A 402 24.19 -3.20 11.32
CA ARG A 402 25.30 -2.76 12.17
C ARG A 402 26.18 -1.79 11.40
N ASP A 403 26.54 -2.13 10.16
CA ASP A 403 27.39 -1.30 9.31
C ASP A 403 26.74 0.08 9.05
N LYS A 404 25.45 0.10 8.72
CA LYS A 404 24.70 1.34 8.47
C LYS A 404 24.58 2.22 9.72
N VAL A 405 24.34 1.62 10.88
CA VAL A 405 24.32 2.36 12.15
C VAL A 405 25.69 2.95 12.48
N LEU A 406 26.78 2.21 12.22
CA LEU A 406 28.13 2.71 12.42
C LEU A 406 28.46 3.85 11.45
N ASP A 407 28.01 3.77 10.20
CA ASP A 407 28.12 4.87 9.24
C ASP A 407 27.39 6.12 9.74
N ASP A 408 26.19 5.99 10.30
CA ASP A 408 25.43 7.12 10.84
C ASP A 408 26.11 7.75 12.08
N ILE A 409 26.73 6.91 12.94
CA ILE A 409 27.58 7.37 14.06
C ILE A 409 28.82 8.09 13.54
N ARG A 410 29.43 7.60 12.45
CA ARG A 410 30.59 8.23 11.83
C ARG A 410 30.26 9.63 11.32
N ARG A 411 29.06 9.87 10.79
CA ARG A 411 28.63 11.23 10.36
C ARG A 411 28.73 12.25 11.50
N LEU A 412 28.42 11.83 12.73
CA LEU A 412 28.49 12.68 13.92
C LEU A 412 29.95 12.92 14.37
N ILE A 413 30.78 11.87 14.35
CA ILE A 413 32.15 11.92 14.91
C ILE A 413 33.16 12.51 13.91
N GLN A 414 32.95 12.31 12.61
CA GLN A 414 33.87 12.71 11.54
C GLN A 414 33.09 13.51 10.47
N PRO A 415 32.73 14.77 10.74
CA PRO A 415 31.86 15.54 9.84
C PRO A 415 32.56 16.08 8.58
N SER A 416 33.85 15.83 8.39
CA SER A 416 34.64 16.40 7.29
C SER A 416 34.18 15.97 5.89
N ASP A 417 33.46 14.85 5.77
CA ASP A 417 32.90 14.36 4.52
C ASP A 417 31.40 14.64 4.34
N VAL A 418 30.77 15.36 5.29
CA VAL A 418 29.35 15.68 5.29
C VAL A 418 29.10 16.99 4.53
N ILE A 419 28.21 16.94 3.53
CA ILE A 419 27.88 18.07 2.64
C ILE A 419 26.66 18.86 3.16
N GLY A 420 25.56 18.16 3.49
CA GLY A 420 24.33 18.77 4.00
C GLY A 420 23.55 19.64 2.99
N ARG A 421 23.68 19.38 1.68
CA ARG A 421 23.07 20.21 0.63
C ARG A 421 21.66 19.74 0.29
N THR A 422 20.64 20.57 0.46
CA THR A 422 19.30 20.31 -0.08
C THR A 422 19.31 20.40 -1.61
N VAL A 423 18.91 19.32 -2.28
CA VAL A 423 18.88 19.22 -3.75
C VAL A 423 17.47 19.16 -4.31
N PHE A 424 16.47 18.90 -3.45
CA PHE A 424 15.05 18.93 -3.78
C PHE A 424 14.25 19.29 -2.53
N ASP A 425 13.28 20.18 -2.69
CA ASP A 425 12.38 20.62 -1.62
C ASP A 425 11.02 21.02 -2.22
N LEU A 426 9.93 20.39 -1.75
CA LEU A 426 8.57 20.72 -2.15
C LEU A 426 8.07 22.03 -1.52
N ASP A 427 8.49 22.33 -0.29
CA ASP A 427 8.03 23.49 0.47
C ASP A 427 8.73 24.76 -0.02
N GLU A 428 10.03 24.65 -0.32
CA GLU A 428 10.89 25.77 -0.70
C GLU A 428 11.63 25.51 -2.04
N PRO A 429 10.93 25.55 -3.19
CA PRO A 429 11.55 25.24 -4.48
C PRO A 429 12.74 26.14 -4.83
N SER A 430 12.73 27.40 -4.36
CA SER A 430 13.79 28.39 -4.57
C SER A 430 15.12 28.02 -3.90
N HIS A 431 15.09 27.19 -2.85
CA HIS A 431 16.29 26.74 -2.14
C HIS A 431 16.90 25.48 -2.74
N SER A 432 16.18 24.80 -3.65
CA SER A 432 16.77 23.76 -4.48
C SER A 432 17.73 24.39 -5.50
N LYS A 433 18.93 23.82 -5.65
CA LYS A 433 19.85 24.18 -6.75
C LYS A 433 19.72 23.13 -7.86
N PRO A 434 18.68 23.17 -8.72
CA PRO A 434 18.56 22.24 -9.83
C PRO A 434 19.80 22.34 -10.72
N GLY A 435 20.40 21.20 -11.04
CA GLY A 435 21.57 21.14 -11.93
C GLY A 435 22.91 21.54 -11.30
N ALA A 436 23.04 21.57 -9.96
CA ALA A 436 24.36 21.72 -9.36
C ALA A 436 25.26 20.53 -9.76
N PRO A 437 26.52 20.77 -10.21
CA PRO A 437 27.37 19.68 -10.68
C PRO A 437 27.63 18.67 -9.56
N GLY A 438 27.56 17.38 -9.90
CA GLY A 438 27.88 16.28 -9.00
C GLY A 438 26.78 15.86 -8.01
N CYS A 439 25.50 16.24 -8.21
CA CYS A 439 24.37 15.65 -7.49
C CYS A 439 23.28 15.10 -8.39
N LEU A 440 22.45 14.23 -7.83
CA LEU A 440 21.21 13.77 -8.42
C LEU A 440 20.14 14.87 -8.40
N THR A 441 19.29 14.89 -9.41
CA THR A 441 18.08 15.71 -9.46
C THR A 441 16.86 14.83 -9.17
N PHE A 442 15.90 15.33 -8.39
CA PHE A 442 14.69 14.60 -8.02
C PHE A 442 13.42 15.32 -8.48
N PHE A 443 12.34 14.57 -8.72
CA PHE A 443 11.03 15.13 -9.03
C PHE A 443 9.89 14.21 -8.58
N SER A 444 8.79 14.77 -8.07
CA SER A 444 7.63 14.01 -7.57
C SER A 444 6.28 14.68 -7.85
N LYS A 445 6.23 15.75 -8.66
CA LYS A 445 4.98 16.50 -8.95
C LYS A 445 4.21 15.89 -10.12
N PHE A 446 3.78 14.64 -9.95
CA PHE A 446 2.94 13.90 -10.89
C PHE A 446 1.96 13.01 -10.10
N GLU A 447 0.96 12.44 -10.78
CA GLU A 447 -0.04 11.56 -10.16
C GLU A 447 0.61 10.41 -9.36
N SER A 448 0.17 10.20 -8.12
CA SER A 448 0.74 9.24 -7.16
C SER A 448 2.19 9.50 -6.72
N GLY A 449 2.82 10.59 -7.17
CA GLY A 449 4.17 10.97 -6.77
C GLY A 449 4.26 11.36 -5.30
N ASN A 450 5.27 10.87 -4.59
CA ASN A 450 5.56 11.23 -3.20
C ASN A 450 7.07 11.20 -2.93
N LEU A 451 7.60 12.41 -2.72
CA LEU A 451 8.89 12.75 -2.12
C LEU A 451 8.77 14.22 -1.73
N ARG A 452 9.09 14.59 -0.49
CA ARG A 452 9.01 15.98 -0.02
C ARG A 452 10.34 16.71 -0.10
N LYS A 453 11.41 16.06 0.36
CA LYS A 453 12.74 16.68 0.46
C LYS A 453 13.84 15.66 0.23
N ALA A 454 14.90 16.08 -0.45
CA ALA A 454 16.12 15.30 -0.62
C ALA A 454 17.35 16.14 -0.24
N ILE A 455 18.17 15.59 0.64
CA ILE A 455 19.38 16.23 1.17
C ILE A 455 20.56 15.34 0.81
N GLN A 456 21.49 15.87 0.01
CA GLN A 456 22.77 15.23 -0.24
C GLN A 456 23.65 15.38 0.99
N VAL A 457 23.83 14.27 1.71
CA VAL A 457 24.65 14.22 2.93
C VAL A 457 26.10 13.88 2.63
N ARG A 458 26.39 13.11 1.58
CA ARG A 458 27.74 12.87 1.02
C ARG A 458 27.67 12.78 -0.50
N GLU A 459 28.81 12.64 -1.19
CA GLU A 459 28.86 12.64 -2.67
C GLU A 459 27.80 11.71 -3.31
N PHE A 460 27.66 10.49 -2.79
CA PHE A 460 26.71 9.48 -3.27
C PHE A 460 25.70 9.02 -2.22
N GLU A 461 25.42 9.85 -1.22
CA GLU A 461 24.51 9.53 -0.12
C GLU A 461 23.45 10.61 0.06
N TYR A 462 22.18 10.21 0.11
CA TYR A 462 21.03 11.11 0.16
C TYR A 462 20.08 10.69 1.27
N ASP A 463 19.74 11.64 2.13
CA ASP A 463 18.63 11.51 3.08
C ASP A 463 17.37 12.07 2.42
N LEU A 464 16.30 11.27 2.43
CA LEU A 464 15.02 11.53 1.78
C LEU A 464 13.93 11.61 2.84
N ILE A 465 12.99 12.53 2.64
CA ILE A 465 11.84 12.71 3.50
C ILE A 465 10.58 12.59 2.66
N MET A 466 9.69 11.67 3.04
CA MET A 466 8.40 11.50 2.37
C MET A 466 7.42 12.53 2.85
N ASN A 467 6.52 12.96 1.96
CA ASN A 467 5.41 13.81 2.36
C ASN A 467 4.39 12.99 3.17
N ALA A 468 3.83 13.60 4.22
CA ALA A 468 2.70 13.03 4.94
C ALA A 468 1.46 13.01 4.05
N ASP A 469 0.49 12.16 4.38
CA ASP A 469 -0.81 12.18 3.72
C ASP A 469 -1.46 13.57 3.82
N VAL A 470 -2.17 14.00 2.77
CA VAL A 470 -2.86 15.29 2.75
C VAL A 470 -3.68 15.50 4.04
N ASN A 471 -3.60 16.70 4.62
CA ASN A 471 -4.25 17.07 5.88
C ASN A 471 -3.84 16.23 7.11
N SER A 472 -2.77 15.43 7.01
CA SER A 472 -2.20 14.64 8.11
C SER A 472 -0.76 15.08 8.44
N ASN A 473 -0.24 14.54 9.53
CA ASN A 473 1.16 14.60 9.95
C ASN A 473 1.76 13.19 10.15
N GLN A 474 1.11 12.16 9.61
CA GLN A 474 1.49 10.75 9.71
C GLN A 474 1.45 10.06 8.33
N HIS A 475 1.75 8.75 8.33
CA HIS A 475 1.60 7.83 7.18
C HIS A 475 2.66 7.95 6.08
N HIS A 476 3.92 8.08 6.50
CA HIS A 476 5.09 8.32 5.64
C HIS A 476 5.68 7.09 4.91
N GLN A 477 4.84 6.16 4.42
CA GLN A 477 5.33 4.87 3.91
C GLN A 477 5.42 4.77 2.38
N TRP A 478 4.48 5.40 1.66
CA TRP A 478 4.48 5.39 0.19
C TRP A 478 5.53 6.35 -0.35
N PHE A 479 6.25 5.92 -1.39
CA PHE A 479 7.17 6.77 -2.12
C PHE A 479 7.09 6.43 -3.60
N TYR A 480 7.10 7.47 -4.44
CA TYR A 480 7.19 7.35 -5.89
C TYR A 480 7.77 8.64 -6.43
N PHE A 481 9.01 8.59 -6.94
CA PHE A 481 9.70 9.78 -7.40
C PHE A 481 10.67 9.44 -8.52
N GLU A 482 11.01 10.47 -9.27
CA GLU A 482 11.94 10.44 -10.38
C GLU A 482 13.34 10.89 -9.92
N VAL A 483 14.38 10.32 -10.55
CA VAL A 483 15.80 10.60 -10.31
C VAL A 483 16.52 10.77 -11.64
N ARG A 484 17.40 11.77 -11.73
CA ARG A 484 18.26 12.06 -12.90
C ARG A 484 19.70 12.38 -12.50
N ASP A 485 20.54 12.60 -13.50
CA ASP A 485 21.92 13.08 -13.39
C ASP A 485 22.83 12.12 -12.60
N MET A 486 22.54 10.82 -12.71
CA MET A 486 23.29 9.74 -12.10
C MET A 486 24.60 9.42 -12.84
N LYS A 487 25.61 9.01 -12.07
CA LYS A 487 26.84 8.39 -12.58
C LYS A 487 26.60 6.89 -12.80
N LEU A 488 27.07 6.38 -13.94
CA LEU A 488 26.96 4.98 -14.31
C LEU A 488 27.70 4.07 -13.32
N ALA A 489 27.06 2.97 -12.91
CA ALA A 489 27.63 1.89 -12.09
C ALA A 489 28.19 2.31 -10.70
N VAL A 490 27.98 3.54 -10.28
CA VAL A 490 28.30 4.02 -8.93
C VAL A 490 27.16 3.64 -7.96
N PRO A 491 27.47 3.09 -6.77
CA PRO A 491 26.45 2.82 -5.77
C PRO A 491 26.02 4.12 -5.08
N TYR A 492 24.76 4.49 -5.24
CA TYR A 492 24.11 5.56 -4.51
C TYR A 492 23.37 4.99 -3.30
N ARG A 493 23.61 5.55 -2.11
CA ARG A 493 22.87 5.23 -0.88
C ARG A 493 21.73 6.23 -0.70
N PHE A 494 20.53 5.71 -0.50
CA PHE A 494 19.36 6.50 -0.13
C PHE A 494 18.91 6.09 1.27
N ASN A 495 18.56 7.07 2.11
CA ASN A 495 18.02 6.87 3.46
C ASN A 495 16.67 7.59 3.55
N ILE A 496 15.56 6.87 3.60
CA ILE A 496 14.26 7.48 3.91
C ILE A 496 14.16 7.57 5.43
N ILE A 497 14.22 8.78 5.99
CA ILE A 497 14.49 9.00 7.43
C ILE A 497 13.26 9.22 8.31
N ASN A 498 12.06 9.34 7.74
CA ASN A 498 10.82 9.62 8.47
C ASN A 498 9.83 8.44 8.49
N CYS A 499 10.30 7.19 8.37
CA CYS A 499 9.41 6.04 8.49
C CYS A 499 8.93 5.86 9.94
N GLU A 500 7.69 5.41 10.15
CA GLU A 500 7.06 5.36 11.49
C GLU A 500 6.92 3.95 12.06
N LYS A 501 6.79 2.94 11.20
CA LYS A 501 6.57 1.56 11.63
C LYS A 501 7.78 1.02 12.37
N PHE A 502 7.61 0.16 13.37
CA PHE A 502 8.76 -0.40 14.09
C PHE A 502 9.57 -1.39 13.24
N ASN A 503 8.93 -1.99 12.23
CA ASN A 503 9.52 -3.00 11.37
C ASN A 503 8.96 -2.91 9.93
N SER A 504 9.63 -3.57 8.99
CA SER A 504 9.26 -3.54 7.57
C SER A 504 9.66 -4.80 6.82
N GLN A 505 8.89 -5.17 5.79
CA GLN A 505 9.21 -6.29 4.90
C GLN A 505 10.54 -6.14 4.16
N PHE A 506 11.10 -4.93 4.08
CA PHE A 506 12.47 -4.71 3.61
C PHE A 506 13.53 -5.47 4.42
N ASN A 507 13.29 -5.69 5.73
CA ASN A 507 14.15 -6.54 6.56
C ASN A 507 14.01 -8.05 6.25
N TYR A 508 13.01 -8.43 5.45
CA TYR A 508 12.65 -9.82 5.14
C TYR A 508 12.69 -10.12 3.63
N GLY A 509 13.46 -9.32 2.88
CA GLY A 509 13.79 -9.56 1.47
C GLY A 509 12.92 -8.84 0.45
N MET A 510 12.01 -7.95 0.88
CA MET A 510 11.34 -7.03 -0.04
C MET A 510 12.36 -6.09 -0.69
N GLN A 511 12.14 -5.80 -1.96
CA GLN A 511 12.87 -4.82 -2.73
C GLN A 511 11.90 -3.80 -3.30
N LEU A 512 12.36 -2.55 -3.39
CA LEU A 512 11.66 -1.50 -4.12
C LEU A 512 11.74 -1.76 -5.62
N VAL A 513 10.98 -1.02 -6.41
CA VAL A 513 10.98 -1.15 -7.87
C VAL A 513 11.56 0.09 -8.54
N MET A 514 12.25 -0.12 -9.66
CA MET A 514 12.79 0.92 -10.52
C MET A 514 12.34 0.74 -11.95
N TYR A 515 12.03 1.85 -12.61
CA TYR A 515 11.77 1.93 -14.04
C TYR A 515 12.83 2.82 -14.69
N SER A 516 13.45 2.35 -15.78
CA SER A 516 14.42 3.13 -16.57
C SER A 516 13.77 3.57 -17.87
N VAL A 517 13.79 4.87 -18.15
CA VAL A 517 13.25 5.42 -19.40
C VAL A 517 14.10 4.96 -20.59
N LYS A 518 15.43 4.90 -20.46
CA LYS A 518 16.29 4.37 -21.53
C LYS A 518 15.99 2.92 -21.87
N GLU A 519 15.78 2.07 -20.88
CA GLU A 519 15.39 0.67 -21.10
C GLU A 519 14.03 0.57 -21.81
N ALA A 520 13.07 1.41 -21.41
CA ALA A 520 11.75 1.47 -22.04
C ALA A 520 11.81 1.85 -23.52
N LEU A 521 12.57 2.90 -23.86
CA LEU A 521 12.77 3.34 -25.24
C LEU A 521 13.51 2.32 -26.12
N GLN A 522 14.25 1.40 -25.49
CA GLN A 522 14.88 0.25 -26.14
C GLN A 522 13.94 -0.97 -26.27
N GLY A 523 12.64 -0.81 -25.99
CA GLY A 523 11.65 -1.89 -26.06
C GLY A 523 11.59 -2.78 -24.82
N ARG A 524 12.14 -2.33 -23.68
CA ARG A 524 12.08 -3.04 -22.39
C ARG A 524 11.37 -2.21 -21.30
N PRO A 525 10.11 -1.79 -21.49
CA PRO A 525 9.39 -0.96 -20.53
C PRO A 525 8.98 -1.79 -19.32
N ARG A 526 9.83 -1.87 -18.29
CA ARG A 526 9.65 -2.79 -17.17
C ARG A 526 9.96 -2.12 -15.83
N TRP A 527 9.10 -2.38 -14.87
CA TRP A 527 9.44 -2.19 -13.46
C TRP A 527 10.25 -3.38 -12.97
N LEU A 528 11.46 -3.11 -12.47
CA LEU A 528 12.37 -4.13 -11.95
C LEU A 528 12.56 -3.97 -10.45
N ARG A 529 12.49 -5.07 -9.69
CA ARG A 529 12.95 -5.09 -8.30
C ARG A 529 14.45 -4.77 -8.26
N VAL A 530 14.83 -3.77 -7.46
CA VAL A 530 16.20 -3.27 -7.30
C VAL A 530 16.54 -2.97 -5.83
N GLY A 531 17.81 -2.64 -5.59
CA GLY A 531 18.32 -2.31 -4.28
C GLY A 531 19.16 -3.45 -3.68
N HIS A 532 20.27 -3.09 -3.05
CA HIS A 532 21.09 -4.00 -2.25
C HIS A 532 21.45 -3.34 -0.91
N ASP A 533 21.97 -4.16 0.02
CA ASP A 533 22.31 -3.74 1.38
C ASP A 533 21.15 -3.01 2.08
N ILE A 534 19.92 -3.49 1.84
CA ILE A 534 18.69 -2.90 2.36
C ILE A 534 18.55 -3.22 3.85
N CYS A 535 18.24 -2.21 4.66
CA CYS A 535 17.82 -2.43 6.03
C CYS A 535 16.84 -1.36 6.51
N TYR A 536 16.07 -1.72 7.54
CA TYR A 536 15.10 -0.87 8.19
C TYR A 536 15.36 -0.85 9.70
N TYR A 537 15.63 0.33 10.28
CA TYR A 537 16.04 0.44 11.68
C TYR A 537 15.66 1.78 12.33
N LYS A 538 15.45 1.77 13.65
CA LYS A 538 15.17 2.99 14.45
C LYS A 538 16.32 3.99 14.37
N ASN A 539 16.02 5.24 14.05
CA ASN A 539 17.00 6.33 13.97
C ASN A 539 16.94 7.27 15.19
N HIS A 540 17.63 8.40 15.11
CA HIS A 540 17.76 9.36 16.21
C HIS A 540 16.72 10.50 16.17
N TYR A 541 15.92 10.60 15.10
CA TYR A 541 14.92 11.64 14.95
C TYR A 541 13.72 11.37 15.86
N ARG A 542 13.31 12.36 16.64
CA ARG A 542 12.12 12.31 17.51
C ARG A 542 10.88 12.76 16.76
N CYS A 543 9.76 12.09 17.01
CA CYS A 543 8.43 12.53 16.60
C CYS A 543 7.87 13.45 17.69
N SER A 544 7.44 14.66 17.32
CA SER A 544 6.89 15.66 18.24
C SER A 544 5.55 15.20 18.82
N ALA A 545 5.35 15.42 20.13
CA ALA A 545 4.21 14.94 20.92
C ALA A 545 2.85 15.62 20.60
N ALA A 546 2.79 16.58 19.68
CA ALA A 546 1.56 17.28 19.31
C ALA A 546 0.58 16.42 18.48
N ALA A 547 0.95 15.20 18.10
CA ALA A 547 0.12 14.29 17.34
C ALA A 547 -0.70 13.37 18.26
N GLY A 548 -1.94 13.78 18.61
CA GLY A 548 -3.06 12.91 18.98
C GLY A 548 -2.87 11.83 20.07
N GLN A 549 -3.57 12.01 21.19
CA GLN A 549 -3.81 11.03 22.27
C GLN A 549 -2.62 10.14 22.72
N GLY A 550 -1.75 10.71 23.56
CA GLY A 550 -1.20 10.01 24.72
C GLY A 550 0.13 9.24 24.58
N ALA A 551 0.74 9.11 23.39
CA ALA A 551 2.01 8.38 23.25
C ALA A 551 3.24 9.32 23.27
N ARG A 552 3.85 9.51 24.44
CA ARG A 552 5.14 10.22 24.61
C ARG A 552 6.27 9.55 23.79
N GLY A 553 7.05 10.35 23.05
CA GLY A 553 8.43 10.02 22.64
C GLY A 553 8.63 8.94 21.56
N LYS A 554 7.80 8.88 20.51
CA LYS A 554 8.06 8.00 19.36
C LYS A 554 9.29 8.47 18.57
N PHE A 555 10.07 7.54 18.04
CA PHE A 555 11.20 7.81 17.13
C PHE A 555 10.84 7.41 15.72
N TYR A 556 11.44 8.09 14.75
CA TYR A 556 11.39 7.62 13.36
C TYR A 556 12.35 6.45 13.12
N TYR A 557 12.18 5.84 11.96
CA TYR A 557 12.95 4.73 11.44
C TYR A 557 13.49 5.12 10.07
N THR A 558 14.60 4.49 9.71
CA THR A 558 15.26 4.69 8.43
C THR A 558 15.16 3.43 7.59
N LEU A 559 14.60 3.56 6.39
CA LEU A 559 14.79 2.61 5.31
C LEU A 559 16.02 3.06 4.51
N THR A 560 17.08 2.25 4.52
CA THR A 560 18.27 2.51 3.70
C THR A 560 18.44 1.45 2.64
N PHE A 561 18.88 1.86 1.45
CA PHE A 561 19.17 0.96 0.34
C PHE A 561 20.19 1.58 -0.61
N ASN A 562 20.96 0.71 -1.28
CA ASN A 562 21.94 1.10 -2.29
C ASN A 562 21.43 0.75 -3.69
N ILE A 563 21.60 1.66 -4.66
CA ILE A 563 21.23 1.46 -6.07
C ILE A 563 22.42 1.78 -6.96
N LYS A 564 22.63 0.93 -7.98
CA LYS A 564 23.49 1.22 -9.12
C LYS A 564 22.59 1.45 -10.33
N PHE A 565 22.69 2.63 -10.92
CA PHE A 565 21.92 2.95 -12.11
C PHE A 565 22.54 2.29 -13.36
N PRO A 566 21.71 1.74 -14.27
CA PRO A 566 22.17 0.94 -15.40
C PRO A 566 22.79 1.78 -16.51
N HIS A 567 22.40 3.05 -16.63
CA HIS A 567 22.79 3.94 -17.71
C HIS A 567 23.24 5.30 -17.17
N LYS A 568 24.22 5.92 -17.83
CA LYS A 568 24.51 7.35 -17.66
C LYS A 568 23.40 8.16 -18.34
N ASP A 569 23.09 9.36 -17.86
CA ASP A 569 22.14 10.29 -18.49
C ASP A 569 20.74 9.66 -18.69
N ASP A 570 20.30 8.83 -17.75
CA ASP A 570 18.98 8.20 -17.74
C ASP A 570 17.99 9.03 -16.91
N VAL A 571 16.72 8.70 -17.05
CA VAL A 571 15.68 9.09 -16.09
C VAL A 571 15.15 7.81 -15.48
N CYS A 572 15.31 7.68 -14.17
CA CYS A 572 14.83 6.52 -13.44
C CYS A 572 13.74 6.92 -12.47
N TYR A 573 12.70 6.09 -12.37
CA TYR A 573 11.67 6.24 -11.35
C TYR A 573 11.85 5.18 -10.29
N LEU A 574 11.78 5.56 -9.01
CA LEU A 574 11.82 4.66 -7.87
C LEU A 574 10.47 4.69 -7.17
N SER A 575 9.94 3.52 -6.83
CA SER A 575 8.66 3.39 -6.13
C SER A 575 8.68 2.30 -5.06
N TYR A 576 7.90 2.51 -4.00
CA TYR A 576 7.72 1.56 -2.89
C TYR A 576 7.25 0.18 -3.39
N HIS A 577 6.32 0.20 -4.35
CA HIS A 577 5.81 -0.98 -5.05
C HIS A 577 5.33 -0.59 -6.45
N TYR A 578 4.95 -1.54 -7.31
CA TYR A 578 4.49 -1.26 -8.68
C TYR A 578 3.32 -0.24 -8.69
N PRO A 579 3.51 0.98 -9.20
CA PRO A 579 2.44 1.99 -9.20
C PRO A 579 1.20 1.51 -9.96
N TYR A 580 0.05 2.04 -9.58
CA TYR A 580 -1.21 1.86 -10.29
C TYR A 580 -2.02 3.12 -10.03
N THR A 581 -1.97 4.05 -10.98
CA THR A 581 -2.60 5.37 -10.85
C THR A 581 -4.11 5.31 -11.11
N TYR A 582 -4.85 6.35 -10.73
CA TYR A 582 -6.28 6.46 -11.04
C TYR A 582 -6.49 6.62 -12.55
N SER A 583 -5.63 7.37 -13.24
CA SER A 583 -5.66 7.48 -14.71
C SER A 583 -5.41 6.13 -15.39
N THR A 584 -4.47 5.32 -14.88
CA THR A 584 -4.26 3.94 -15.35
C THR A 584 -5.51 3.10 -15.17
N MET A 585 -6.19 3.21 -14.03
CA MET A 585 -7.46 2.50 -13.79
C MET A 585 -8.53 2.92 -14.81
N MET A 586 -8.80 4.22 -14.96
CA MET A 586 -9.84 4.70 -15.87
C MET A 586 -9.55 4.31 -17.32
N SER A 587 -8.28 4.44 -17.76
CA SER A 587 -7.85 4.01 -19.09
C SER A 587 -8.02 2.49 -19.27
N HIS A 588 -7.72 1.69 -18.25
CA HIS A 588 -7.90 0.24 -18.31
C HIS A 588 -9.38 -0.13 -18.47
N LEU A 589 -10.29 0.56 -17.76
CA LEU A 589 -11.73 0.34 -17.90
C LEU A 589 -12.23 0.66 -19.30
N ASP A 590 -11.74 1.73 -19.92
CA ASP A 590 -12.08 2.09 -21.31
C ASP A 590 -11.68 0.99 -22.29
N ILE A 591 -10.49 0.41 -22.11
CA ILE A 591 -9.98 -0.68 -22.95
C ILE A 591 -10.82 -1.95 -22.76
N LEU A 592 -11.15 -2.32 -21.52
CA LEU A 592 -12.01 -3.47 -21.24
C LEU A 592 -13.40 -3.29 -21.84
N GLN A 593 -13.96 -2.08 -21.76
CA GLN A 593 -15.26 -1.77 -22.33
C GLN A 593 -15.24 -1.95 -23.86
N GLN A 594 -14.19 -1.50 -24.54
CA GLN A 594 -14.05 -1.62 -26.00
C GLN A 594 -13.78 -3.06 -26.46
N ASN A 595 -12.97 -3.82 -25.71
CA ASN A 595 -12.54 -5.15 -26.13
C ASN A 595 -13.50 -6.28 -25.73
N ARG A 596 -14.52 -6.01 -24.91
CA ARG A 596 -15.49 -7.04 -24.50
C ARG A 596 -16.33 -7.52 -25.68
N ASN A 597 -16.87 -8.73 -25.57
CA ASN A 597 -17.91 -9.18 -26.49
C ASN A 597 -19.30 -8.65 -26.01
N PRO A 598 -19.90 -7.66 -26.69
CA PRO A 598 -21.16 -7.04 -26.24
C PRO A 598 -22.35 -8.01 -26.31
N LYS A 599 -22.26 -9.07 -27.13
CA LYS A 599 -23.32 -10.10 -27.23
C LYS A 599 -23.32 -11.07 -26.05
N LYS A 600 -22.18 -11.21 -25.35
CA LYS A 600 -22.03 -12.14 -24.22
C LYS A 600 -21.93 -11.45 -22.87
N VAL A 601 -21.30 -10.28 -22.83
CA VAL A 601 -20.94 -9.59 -21.58
C VAL A 601 -21.76 -8.31 -21.44
N TYR A 602 -22.69 -8.33 -20.49
CA TYR A 602 -23.33 -7.13 -20.01
C TYR A 602 -22.30 -6.34 -19.20
N TRP A 603 -22.07 -5.08 -19.60
CA TRP A 603 -21.15 -4.16 -18.95
C TRP A 603 -21.85 -2.82 -18.78
N ARG A 604 -21.91 -2.34 -17.54
CA ARG A 604 -22.35 -0.99 -17.23
C ARG A 604 -21.34 -0.32 -16.33
N GLN A 605 -20.78 0.79 -16.79
CA GLN A 605 -19.94 1.66 -15.98
C GLN A 605 -20.74 2.89 -15.56
N GLN A 606 -20.88 3.07 -14.26
CA GLN A 606 -21.57 4.21 -13.64
C GLN A 606 -20.61 4.95 -12.71
N THR A 607 -21.03 6.12 -12.23
CA THR A 607 -20.31 6.85 -11.17
C THR A 607 -21.06 6.66 -9.86
N LEU A 608 -20.45 5.98 -8.90
CA LEU A 608 -21.01 5.80 -7.56
C LEU A 608 -21.26 7.16 -6.89
N CYS A 609 -20.25 8.02 -6.92
CA CYS A 609 -20.29 9.37 -6.41
C CYS A 609 -19.11 10.19 -6.95
N GLN A 610 -19.11 11.50 -6.68
CA GLN A 610 -17.89 12.29 -6.72
C GLN A 610 -17.14 12.14 -5.39
N THR A 611 -15.82 12.08 -5.44
CA THR A 611 -14.95 12.09 -4.28
C THR A 611 -14.87 13.51 -3.69
N LEU A 612 -14.21 13.66 -2.53
CA LEU A 612 -14.05 14.95 -1.86
C LEU A 612 -13.28 15.96 -2.75
N GLY A 613 -12.29 15.49 -3.52
CA GLY A 613 -11.56 16.25 -4.54
C GLY A 613 -12.31 16.43 -5.87
N GLY A 614 -13.53 15.89 -5.99
CA GLY A 614 -14.37 16.02 -7.17
C GLY A 614 -13.98 15.12 -8.34
N ASN A 615 -13.23 14.04 -8.09
CA ASN A 615 -12.96 12.96 -9.04
C ASN A 615 -14.11 11.94 -9.03
N ARG A 616 -14.24 11.12 -10.08
CA ARG A 616 -15.31 10.11 -10.15
C ARG A 616 -14.90 8.84 -9.43
N CYS A 617 -15.77 8.29 -8.59
CA CYS A 617 -15.61 6.93 -8.07
C CYS A 617 -16.40 5.95 -8.98
N PRO A 618 -15.74 5.12 -9.82
CA PRO A 618 -16.45 4.26 -10.76
C PRO A 618 -17.10 3.05 -10.07
N LEU A 619 -18.30 2.70 -10.53
CA LEU A 619 -19.03 1.47 -10.20
C LEU A 619 -19.27 0.68 -11.48
N LEU A 620 -18.87 -0.58 -11.49
CA LEU A 620 -19.05 -1.49 -12.62
C LEU A 620 -20.11 -2.53 -12.31
N THR A 621 -20.86 -2.90 -13.34
CA THR A 621 -21.79 -4.03 -13.35
C THR A 621 -21.37 -4.97 -14.46
N ILE A 622 -21.01 -6.20 -14.10
CA ILE A 622 -20.58 -7.22 -15.06
C ILE A 622 -21.41 -8.48 -14.84
N THR A 623 -22.09 -8.96 -15.89
CA THR A 623 -22.85 -10.21 -15.89
C THR A 623 -23.00 -10.73 -17.34
N ALA A 624 -23.62 -11.89 -17.55
CA ALA A 624 -23.88 -12.39 -18.89
C ALA A 624 -25.05 -11.63 -19.52
N MET A 625 -25.02 -11.37 -20.81
CA MET A 625 -26.23 -10.98 -21.54
C MET A 625 -27.32 -12.08 -21.40
N PRO A 626 -28.61 -11.74 -21.43
CA PRO A 626 -29.67 -12.76 -21.49
C PRO A 626 -29.54 -13.55 -22.80
N GLU A 627 -29.95 -14.83 -22.79
CA GLU A 627 -29.86 -15.69 -23.98
C GLU A 627 -30.83 -15.23 -25.08
N SER A 628 -31.98 -14.67 -24.70
CA SER A 628 -32.92 -14.04 -25.61
C SER A 628 -33.76 -12.95 -24.93
N LYS A 629 -34.56 -12.21 -25.71
CA LYS A 629 -35.54 -11.23 -25.19
C LYS A 629 -36.81 -11.90 -24.62
N LYS A 630 -36.85 -13.23 -24.45
CA LYS A 630 -37.99 -13.93 -23.84
C LYS A 630 -38.08 -13.61 -22.34
N ARG A 631 -39.30 -13.60 -21.83
CA ARG A 631 -39.59 -13.29 -20.42
C ARG A 631 -38.75 -14.14 -19.45
N ASP A 632 -38.64 -15.44 -19.70
CA ASP A 632 -37.93 -16.36 -18.79
C ASP A 632 -36.43 -16.05 -18.71
N ASP A 633 -35.80 -15.72 -19.84
CA ASP A 633 -34.37 -15.39 -19.89
C ASP A 633 -34.08 -14.03 -19.25
N LEU A 634 -35.00 -13.08 -19.40
CA LEU A 634 -34.97 -11.77 -18.74
C LEU A 634 -35.17 -11.90 -17.23
N GLU A 635 -36.12 -12.73 -16.80
CA GLU A 635 -36.36 -13.02 -15.40
C GLU A 635 -35.15 -13.72 -14.76
N GLN A 636 -34.53 -14.66 -15.46
CA GLN A 636 -33.28 -15.27 -15.02
C GLN A 636 -32.17 -14.22 -14.87
N PHE A 637 -32.00 -13.33 -15.85
CA PHE A 637 -31.02 -12.24 -15.82
C PHE A 637 -31.20 -11.34 -14.59
N CYS A 638 -32.41 -10.82 -14.37
CA CYS A 638 -32.70 -9.89 -13.27
C CYS A 638 -32.60 -10.55 -11.89
N ASN A 639 -32.85 -11.86 -11.79
CA ASN A 639 -32.87 -12.60 -10.52
C ASN A 639 -31.51 -13.18 -10.10
N ARG A 640 -30.46 -13.11 -10.92
CA ARG A 640 -29.11 -13.57 -10.56
C ARG A 640 -28.61 -12.94 -9.25
N PRO A 641 -28.04 -13.70 -8.32
CA PRO A 641 -27.51 -13.14 -7.07
C PRO A 641 -26.30 -12.21 -7.28
N TYR A 642 -26.12 -11.26 -6.36
CA TYR A 642 -25.01 -10.31 -6.39
C TYR A 642 -23.72 -10.85 -5.76
N VAL A 643 -22.59 -10.44 -6.33
CA VAL A 643 -21.26 -10.46 -5.72
C VAL A 643 -20.75 -9.02 -5.71
N PHE A 644 -20.36 -8.51 -4.56
CA PHE A 644 -19.89 -7.14 -4.40
C PHE A 644 -18.39 -7.11 -4.09
N LEU A 645 -17.60 -6.49 -4.96
CA LEU A 645 -16.15 -6.42 -4.83
C LEU A 645 -15.72 -4.96 -4.78
N MET A 646 -14.78 -4.63 -3.91
CA MET A 646 -14.15 -3.32 -3.92
C MET A 646 -12.67 -3.44 -3.62
N ALA A 647 -11.92 -2.40 -3.97
CA ALA A 647 -10.49 -2.38 -3.73
C ALA A 647 -10.00 -0.98 -3.41
N ARG A 648 -8.80 -0.93 -2.83
CA ARG A 648 -7.96 0.26 -2.79
C ARG A 648 -8.57 1.43 -2.03
N VAL A 649 -9.13 1.13 -0.86
CA VAL A 649 -9.53 2.15 0.12
C VAL A 649 -8.32 2.84 0.76
N HIS A 650 -7.21 2.13 0.94
CA HIS A 650 -5.92 2.73 1.30
C HIS A 650 -5.08 3.00 0.05
N PRO A 651 -4.70 4.25 -0.23
CA PRO A 651 -4.03 4.63 -1.47
C PRO A 651 -2.69 3.94 -1.76
N GLY A 652 -1.88 3.68 -0.73
CA GLY A 652 -0.55 3.09 -0.88
C GLY A 652 -0.55 1.59 -1.24
N GLU A 653 -1.72 0.92 -1.18
CA GLU A 653 -1.88 -0.52 -1.39
C GLU A 653 -1.95 -0.90 -2.89
N SER A 654 -0.88 -0.55 -3.61
CA SER A 654 -0.71 -0.73 -5.07
C SER A 654 -1.09 -2.09 -5.61
N ASN A 655 -0.70 -3.12 -4.88
CA ASN A 655 -1.00 -4.52 -5.17
C ASN A 655 -2.50 -4.84 -5.20
N ALA A 656 -3.35 -4.19 -4.39
CA ALA A 656 -4.80 -4.45 -4.42
C ALA A 656 -5.42 -4.11 -5.78
N SER A 657 -4.96 -3.03 -6.44
CA SER A 657 -5.44 -2.68 -7.79
C SER A 657 -4.92 -3.64 -8.86
N TRP A 658 -3.72 -4.22 -8.68
CA TRP A 658 -3.21 -5.25 -9.59
C TRP A 658 -4.02 -6.55 -9.48
N VAL A 659 -4.43 -6.95 -8.27
CA VAL A 659 -5.35 -8.08 -8.07
C VAL A 659 -6.71 -7.78 -8.72
N MET A 660 -7.27 -6.59 -8.47
CA MET A 660 -8.53 -6.14 -9.06
C MET A 660 -8.48 -6.07 -10.60
N LYS A 661 -7.35 -5.64 -11.18
CA LYS A 661 -7.12 -5.66 -12.64
C LYS A 661 -7.26 -7.08 -13.19
N GLY A 662 -6.60 -8.06 -12.57
CA GLY A 662 -6.74 -9.47 -12.95
C GLY A 662 -8.17 -10.00 -12.80
N THR A 663 -8.88 -9.61 -11.74
CA THR A 663 -10.29 -9.95 -11.56
C THR A 663 -11.16 -9.41 -12.70
N LEU A 664 -10.99 -8.15 -13.10
CA LEU A 664 -11.75 -7.53 -14.18
C LEU A 664 -11.45 -8.15 -15.54
N GLU A 665 -10.17 -8.36 -15.86
CA GLU A 665 -9.75 -9.01 -17.11
C GLU A 665 -10.33 -10.42 -17.22
N PHE A 666 -10.25 -11.21 -16.15
CA PHE A 666 -10.83 -12.55 -16.11
C PHE A 666 -12.36 -12.50 -16.31
N LEU A 667 -13.06 -11.64 -15.57
CA LEU A 667 -14.51 -11.51 -15.65
C LEU A 667 -15.02 -10.98 -17.00
N VAL A 668 -14.19 -10.33 -17.82
CA VAL A 668 -14.57 -9.86 -19.17
C VAL A 668 -14.08 -10.81 -20.27
N SER A 669 -13.13 -11.70 -19.96
CA SER A 669 -12.55 -12.65 -20.91
C SER A 669 -13.55 -13.67 -21.51
N SER A 670 -13.11 -14.40 -22.52
CA SER A 670 -13.84 -15.53 -23.12
C SER A 670 -13.65 -16.85 -22.37
N ASP A 671 -13.02 -16.85 -21.19
CA ASP A 671 -12.80 -18.07 -20.41
C ASP A 671 -14.15 -18.74 -20.06
N PRO A 672 -14.30 -20.07 -20.25
CA PRO A 672 -15.54 -20.78 -19.94
C PRO A 672 -15.99 -20.64 -18.46
N ILE A 673 -15.05 -20.56 -17.52
CA ILE A 673 -15.34 -20.33 -16.10
C ILE A 673 -15.86 -18.91 -15.89
N ALA A 674 -15.26 -17.92 -16.55
CA ALA A 674 -15.76 -16.54 -16.50
C ALA A 674 -17.18 -16.43 -17.10
N ASP A 675 -17.45 -17.13 -18.21
CA ASP A 675 -18.79 -17.22 -18.81
C ASP A 675 -19.81 -17.83 -17.84
N LEU A 676 -19.47 -18.94 -17.20
CA LEU A 676 -20.32 -19.57 -16.19
C LEU A 676 -20.59 -18.65 -15.00
N LEU A 677 -19.55 -17.99 -14.46
CA LEU A 677 -19.69 -17.05 -13.35
C LEU A 677 -20.64 -15.90 -13.73
N ARG A 678 -20.49 -15.32 -14.91
CA ARG A 678 -21.37 -14.26 -15.43
C ARG A 678 -22.81 -14.72 -15.61
N LYS A 679 -23.05 -15.98 -15.97
CA LYS A 679 -24.40 -16.57 -16.07
C LYS A 679 -25.04 -16.82 -14.70
N CYS A 680 -24.22 -17.04 -13.68
CA CYS A 680 -24.70 -17.31 -12.31
C CYS A 680 -24.86 -16.04 -11.46
N PHE A 681 -24.06 -15.00 -11.68
CA PHE A 681 -23.95 -13.86 -10.76
C PHE A 681 -23.97 -12.51 -11.47
N ILE A 682 -24.37 -11.48 -10.72
CA ILE A 682 -24.15 -10.07 -11.06
C ILE A 682 -22.99 -9.56 -10.22
N PHE A 683 -21.92 -9.12 -10.86
CA PHE A 683 -20.78 -8.53 -10.18
C PHE A 683 -20.94 -7.02 -10.10
N LYS A 684 -21.08 -6.47 -8.89
CA LYS A 684 -20.95 -5.03 -8.61
C LYS A 684 -19.55 -4.75 -8.10
N ILE A 685 -18.81 -3.91 -8.80
CA ILE A 685 -17.38 -3.72 -8.53
C ILE A 685 -17.04 -2.23 -8.40
N VAL A 686 -16.36 -1.85 -7.32
CA VAL A 686 -15.73 -0.53 -7.16
C VAL A 686 -14.20 -0.71 -7.21
N PRO A 687 -13.55 -0.51 -8.38
CA PRO A 687 -12.14 -0.87 -8.56
C PRO A 687 -11.15 -0.04 -7.72
N MET A 688 -11.56 1.16 -7.29
CA MET A 688 -10.74 2.05 -6.46
C MET A 688 -11.65 2.94 -5.61
N LEU A 689 -11.68 2.68 -4.30
CA LEU A 689 -12.57 3.36 -3.36
C LEU A 689 -12.01 4.70 -2.86
N ASN A 690 -10.69 4.92 -2.97
CA ASN A 690 -10.03 6.18 -2.62
C ASN A 690 -9.21 6.79 -3.79
N PRO A 691 -9.86 7.26 -4.87
CA PRO A 691 -9.19 7.92 -5.98
C PRO A 691 -8.31 9.10 -5.55
N ASP A 692 -8.83 9.99 -4.69
CA ASP A 692 -8.12 11.22 -4.35
C ASP A 692 -6.81 10.96 -3.61
N GLY A 693 -6.81 10.03 -2.66
CA GLY A 693 -5.58 9.67 -1.96
C GLY A 693 -4.55 9.05 -2.92
N VAL A 694 -4.99 8.24 -3.90
CA VAL A 694 -4.08 7.67 -4.92
C VAL A 694 -3.48 8.76 -5.79
N ILE A 695 -4.32 9.70 -6.27
CA ILE A 695 -3.89 10.81 -7.10
C ILE A 695 -2.81 11.64 -6.40
N ASN A 696 -3.00 11.94 -5.11
CA ASN A 696 -2.12 12.83 -4.34
C ASN A 696 -0.92 12.12 -3.67
N GLY A 697 -0.70 10.83 -3.95
CA GLY A 697 0.45 10.10 -3.42
C GLY A 697 0.37 9.81 -1.91
N ASN A 698 -0.85 9.74 -1.36
CA ASN A 698 -1.06 9.30 0.03
C ASN A 698 -0.71 7.81 0.19
N HIS A 699 -0.53 7.38 1.43
CA HIS A 699 -0.37 5.99 1.82
C HIS A 699 -1.67 5.39 2.36
N ARG A 700 -2.39 6.10 3.23
CA ARG A 700 -3.46 5.55 4.07
C ARG A 700 -4.78 6.31 3.95
N CYS A 701 -4.75 7.63 4.00
CA CYS A 701 -5.92 8.47 4.23
C CYS A 701 -6.51 9.05 2.94
N SER A 702 -7.77 9.51 3.04
CA SER A 702 -8.39 10.38 2.04
C SER A 702 -7.91 11.83 2.19
N LEU A 703 -8.48 12.77 1.41
CA LEU A 703 -8.20 14.21 1.57
C LEU A 703 -8.72 14.80 2.89
N SER A 704 -9.63 14.13 3.59
CA SER A 704 -10.06 14.56 4.93
C SER A 704 -8.98 14.33 6.00
N GLY A 705 -7.95 13.54 5.71
CA GLY A 705 -6.98 13.05 6.69
C GLY A 705 -7.42 11.76 7.38
N ASP A 706 -8.62 11.25 7.09
CA ASP A 706 -9.17 10.05 7.73
C ASP A 706 -8.82 8.75 7.00
N ASP A 707 -8.59 7.69 7.77
CA ASP A 707 -8.60 6.31 7.28
C ASP A 707 -10.05 5.90 6.94
N LEU A 708 -10.37 5.84 5.65
CA LEU A 708 -11.71 5.50 5.16
C LEU A 708 -12.19 4.11 5.59
N ASN A 709 -11.29 3.16 5.88
CA ASN A 709 -11.67 1.85 6.43
C ASN A 709 -11.85 1.86 7.96
N ARG A 710 -11.96 3.05 8.57
CA ARG A 710 -12.53 3.26 9.92
C ARG A 710 -13.82 4.06 9.91
N GLN A 711 -14.30 4.47 8.74
CA GLN A 711 -15.45 5.34 8.59
C GLN A 711 -16.75 4.60 8.20
N TRP A 712 -16.77 3.26 8.22
CA TRP A 712 -17.96 2.52 7.76
C TRP A 712 -19.10 2.50 8.77
N LEU A 713 -18.84 2.68 10.05
CA LEU A 713 -19.90 2.67 11.07
C LEU A 713 -20.84 3.87 10.89
N THR A 714 -20.28 5.07 10.77
CA THR A 714 -21.02 6.34 10.64
C THR A 714 -20.35 7.28 9.61
N PRO A 715 -20.35 6.93 8.31
CA PRO A 715 -19.73 7.76 7.29
C PRO A 715 -20.45 9.10 7.13
N ASN A 716 -19.69 10.18 6.93
CA ASN A 716 -20.22 11.49 6.61
C ASN A 716 -20.34 11.64 5.08
N SER A 717 -21.48 12.12 4.58
CA SER A 717 -21.75 12.24 3.14
C SER A 717 -20.89 13.28 2.40
N GLN A 718 -20.34 14.27 3.12
CA GLN A 718 -19.44 15.29 2.56
C GLN A 718 -17.98 14.89 2.69
N LEU A 719 -17.54 14.39 3.86
CA LEU A 719 -16.14 14.04 4.10
C LEU A 719 -15.78 12.66 3.54
N HIS A 720 -16.70 11.69 3.61
CA HIS A 720 -16.49 10.28 3.25
C HIS A 720 -17.44 9.82 2.14
N PRO A 721 -17.62 10.57 1.02
CA PRO A 721 -18.67 10.30 0.04
C PRO A 721 -18.57 8.89 -0.56
N THR A 722 -17.37 8.38 -0.81
CA THR A 722 -17.18 7.04 -1.39
C THR A 722 -17.66 5.93 -0.46
N ILE A 723 -17.42 6.07 0.85
CA ILE A 723 -17.89 5.13 1.88
C ILE A 723 -19.40 5.29 2.09
N TYR A 724 -19.87 6.53 2.20
CA TYR A 724 -21.28 6.84 2.40
C TYR A 724 -22.16 6.24 1.29
N HIS A 725 -21.77 6.40 0.02
CA HIS A 725 -22.55 5.89 -1.11
C HIS A 725 -22.34 4.39 -1.36
N ALA A 726 -21.16 3.83 -1.11
CA ALA A 726 -20.96 2.37 -1.18
C ALA A 726 -21.83 1.65 -0.13
N LYS A 727 -21.86 2.15 1.11
CA LYS A 727 -22.72 1.65 2.18
C LYS A 727 -24.20 1.82 1.85
N GLY A 728 -24.58 2.98 1.29
CA GLY A 728 -25.94 3.26 0.85
C GLY A 728 -26.45 2.30 -0.23
N LEU A 729 -25.62 1.99 -1.24
CA LEU A 729 -25.95 1.00 -2.27
C LEU A 729 -26.15 -0.40 -1.66
N LEU A 730 -25.31 -0.80 -0.70
CA LEU A 730 -25.46 -2.08 -0.02
C LEU A 730 -26.73 -2.16 0.84
N TYR A 731 -27.11 -1.06 1.51
CA TYR A 731 -28.40 -0.97 2.20
C TYR A 731 -29.57 -1.06 1.24
N TYR A 732 -29.51 -0.37 0.10
CA TYR A 732 -30.55 -0.45 -0.93
C TYR A 732 -30.71 -1.89 -1.43
N LEU A 733 -29.61 -2.56 -1.79
CA LEU A 733 -29.64 -3.97 -2.20
C LEU A 733 -30.26 -4.86 -1.11
N ARG A 734 -29.96 -4.60 0.17
CA ARG A 734 -30.58 -5.31 1.29
C ARG A 734 -32.10 -5.03 1.38
N SER A 735 -32.53 -3.77 1.28
CA SER A 735 -33.94 -3.39 1.47
C SER A 735 -34.86 -4.01 0.42
N ILE A 736 -34.36 -4.21 -0.80
CA ILE A 736 -35.10 -4.90 -1.86
C ILE A 736 -34.91 -6.44 -1.85
N GLY A 737 -34.29 -7.01 -0.81
CA GLY A 737 -34.08 -8.46 -0.69
C GLY A 737 -32.99 -9.04 -1.60
N ARG A 738 -32.07 -8.20 -2.09
CA ARG A 738 -31.02 -8.54 -3.06
C ARG A 738 -29.61 -8.35 -2.46
N ALA A 739 -29.46 -8.52 -1.15
CA ALA A 739 -28.17 -8.44 -0.47
C ALA A 739 -27.12 -9.37 -1.15
N PRO A 740 -25.86 -8.93 -1.31
CA PRO A 740 -24.84 -9.75 -1.97
C PRO A 740 -24.59 -11.08 -1.25
N LEU A 741 -24.32 -12.14 -2.03
CA LEU A 741 -23.91 -13.43 -1.48
C LEU A 741 -22.47 -13.42 -0.98
N VAL A 742 -21.62 -12.59 -1.58
CA VAL A 742 -20.21 -12.39 -1.22
C VAL A 742 -19.92 -10.90 -1.27
N PHE A 743 -19.26 -10.42 -0.23
CA PHE A 743 -18.62 -9.11 -0.20
C PHE A 743 -17.12 -9.31 0.02
N CYS A 744 -16.28 -8.61 -0.75
CA CYS A 744 -14.84 -8.67 -0.55
C CYS A 744 -14.16 -7.33 -0.82
N ASP A 745 -13.39 -6.88 0.17
CA ASP A 745 -12.57 -5.66 0.12
C ASP A 745 -11.09 -6.01 -0.09
N TYR A 746 -10.48 -5.58 -1.20
CA TYR A 746 -9.12 -5.96 -1.58
C TYR A 746 -8.09 -4.94 -1.06
N HIS A 747 -7.08 -5.46 -0.38
CA HIS A 747 -6.06 -4.73 0.38
C HIS A 747 -4.63 -5.24 0.16
N GLY A 748 -3.67 -4.47 0.65
CA GLY A 748 -2.26 -4.79 0.71
C GLY A 748 -1.72 -4.92 2.14
N HIS A 749 -1.12 -6.05 2.49
CA HIS A 749 -0.57 -6.30 3.82
C HIS A 749 0.93 -6.02 3.90
N SER A 750 1.33 -5.05 4.74
CA SER A 750 2.73 -4.61 4.83
C SER A 750 3.64 -5.48 5.70
N GLN A 751 3.11 -6.53 6.35
CA GLN A 751 3.87 -7.38 7.28
C GLN A 751 3.86 -8.89 6.97
N LYS A 752 2.91 -9.38 6.18
CA LYS A 752 2.74 -10.82 5.91
C LYS A 752 3.03 -11.11 4.44
N LYS A 753 3.47 -12.33 4.18
CA LYS A 753 3.69 -12.88 2.84
C LYS A 753 2.42 -13.57 2.35
N ASN A 754 2.35 -13.88 1.06
CA ASN A 754 1.22 -14.57 0.41
C ASN A 754 -0.08 -13.71 0.37
N VAL A 755 -1.20 -14.37 0.02
CA VAL A 755 -2.55 -13.83 0.01
C VAL A 755 -3.41 -14.59 1.01
N PHE A 756 -4.29 -13.91 1.74
CA PHE A 756 -5.20 -14.52 2.72
C PHE A 756 -6.46 -13.68 2.91
N LEU A 757 -7.46 -14.22 3.60
CA LEU A 757 -8.72 -13.53 3.90
C LEU A 757 -8.87 -13.29 5.40
N TYR A 758 -9.33 -12.10 5.76
CA TYR A 758 -9.97 -11.87 7.04
C TYR A 758 -11.50 -11.93 6.86
N GLY A 759 -12.22 -12.64 7.73
CA GLY A 759 -13.69 -12.80 7.69
C GLY A 759 -14.34 -12.53 9.05
N CYS A 760 -15.60 -12.87 9.26
CA CYS A 760 -16.29 -12.64 10.53
C CYS A 760 -16.95 -13.92 11.05
N SER A 761 -16.71 -14.25 12.32
CA SER A 761 -17.39 -15.33 13.04
C SER A 761 -17.61 -14.96 14.50
N ILE A 762 -18.85 -15.11 14.97
CA ILE A 762 -19.23 -14.96 16.38
C ILE A 762 -18.55 -16.04 17.20
N LYS A 763 -18.61 -17.31 16.75
CA LYS A 763 -18.05 -18.44 17.52
C LYS A 763 -16.55 -18.33 17.70
N GLU A 764 -15.82 -17.98 16.64
CA GLU A 764 -14.37 -17.84 16.72
C GLU A 764 -13.96 -16.65 17.61
N THR A 765 -14.71 -15.54 17.53
CA THR A 765 -14.46 -14.36 18.37
C THR A 765 -14.65 -14.69 19.86
N LEU A 766 -15.80 -15.28 20.23
CA LEU A 766 -16.10 -15.64 21.62
C LEU A 766 -15.14 -16.70 22.17
N TRP A 767 -14.77 -17.67 21.34
CA TRP A 767 -13.80 -18.70 21.71
C TRP A 767 -12.43 -18.09 22.03
N GLN A 768 -11.96 -17.16 21.20
CA GLN A 768 -10.68 -16.48 21.40
C GLN A 768 -10.71 -15.57 22.64
N ALA A 769 -11.86 -14.96 22.95
CA ALA A 769 -12.06 -14.17 24.16
C ALA A 769 -12.20 -15.00 25.45
N GLY A 770 -12.17 -16.34 25.36
CA GLY A 770 -12.28 -17.24 26.51
C GLY A 770 -13.70 -17.40 27.06
N CYS A 771 -14.72 -16.98 26.31
CA CYS A 771 -16.12 -17.11 26.71
C CYS A 771 -16.63 -18.56 26.52
N MET A 772 -17.52 -19.02 27.41
CA MET A 772 -18.21 -20.30 27.21
C MET A 772 -19.20 -20.18 26.05
N VAL A 773 -18.87 -20.78 24.91
CA VAL A 773 -19.74 -20.81 23.73
C VAL A 773 -20.71 -21.97 23.87
N ASP A 774 -21.97 -21.70 24.26
CA ASP A 774 -23.03 -22.70 24.15
C ASP A 774 -23.40 -22.89 22.67
N THR A 775 -22.85 -23.94 22.07
CA THR A 775 -23.09 -24.30 20.67
C THR A 775 -24.54 -24.66 20.36
N ALA A 776 -25.38 -24.94 21.37
CA ALA A 776 -26.81 -25.17 21.19
C ALA A 776 -27.59 -23.86 21.04
N VAL A 777 -27.11 -22.76 21.64
CA VAL A 777 -27.73 -21.42 21.58
C VAL A 777 -27.18 -20.58 20.41
N ILE A 778 -25.94 -20.81 20.01
CA ILE A 778 -25.29 -20.13 18.88
C ILE A 778 -25.22 -21.06 17.66
N THR A 779 -26.22 -20.97 16.79
CA THR A 779 -26.17 -21.52 15.43
C THR A 779 -25.53 -20.49 14.50
N GLU A 780 -24.42 -20.85 13.87
CA GLU A 780 -23.69 -19.99 12.92
C GLU A 780 -23.40 -20.81 11.67
N ASP A 781 -23.68 -20.23 10.50
CA ASP A 781 -23.36 -20.85 9.21
C ASP A 781 -21.83 -20.85 9.03
N VAL A 782 -21.24 -22.03 8.93
CA VAL A 782 -19.80 -22.23 8.69
C VAL A 782 -19.36 -21.86 7.26
N GLY A 783 -20.30 -21.42 6.41
CA GLY A 783 -20.11 -20.98 5.04
C GLY A 783 -19.08 -19.85 4.88
N TYR A 784 -18.78 -19.09 5.95
CA TYR A 784 -17.71 -18.08 5.93
C TYR A 784 -16.31 -18.68 5.74
N ARG A 785 -16.07 -19.98 6.00
CA ARG A 785 -14.79 -20.64 5.70
C ARG A 785 -14.71 -21.26 4.31
N THR A 786 -15.84 -21.36 3.59
CA THR A 786 -15.90 -22.13 2.33
C THR A 786 -15.00 -21.54 1.25
N LEU A 787 -15.10 -20.24 0.99
CA LEU A 787 -14.27 -19.57 -0.02
C LEU A 787 -12.77 -19.62 0.33
N PRO A 788 -12.32 -19.26 1.55
CA PRO A 788 -10.94 -19.47 1.98
C PRO A 788 -10.41 -20.90 1.76
N LYS A 789 -11.19 -21.93 2.10
CA LYS A 789 -10.79 -23.33 1.93
C LYS A 789 -10.68 -23.74 0.45
N ILE A 790 -11.51 -23.17 -0.42
CA ILE A 790 -11.41 -23.42 -1.86
C ILE A 790 -10.16 -22.72 -2.40
N LEU A 791 -9.95 -21.45 -2.05
CA LEU A 791 -8.78 -20.68 -2.49
C LEU A 791 -7.47 -21.34 -2.10
N ASP A 792 -7.36 -21.89 -0.89
CA ASP A 792 -6.16 -22.62 -0.44
C ASP A 792 -5.82 -23.85 -1.30
N LYS A 793 -6.83 -24.44 -1.96
CA LYS A 793 -6.64 -25.57 -2.87
C LYS A 793 -6.34 -25.15 -4.30
N VAL A 794 -6.94 -24.06 -4.78
CA VAL A 794 -6.92 -23.70 -6.21
C VAL A 794 -5.96 -22.55 -6.53
N ALA A 795 -5.64 -21.68 -5.58
CA ALA A 795 -4.83 -20.50 -5.78
C ALA A 795 -3.44 -20.68 -5.13
N PRO A 796 -2.35 -20.84 -5.92
CA PRO A 796 -1.03 -21.15 -5.38
C PRO A 796 -0.43 -20.09 -4.44
N ALA A 797 -0.93 -18.84 -4.51
CA ALA A 797 -0.50 -17.73 -3.66
C ALA A 797 -1.31 -17.61 -2.36
N PHE A 798 -2.40 -18.37 -2.20
CA PHE A 798 -3.29 -18.27 -1.05
C PHE A 798 -2.82 -19.16 0.10
N VAL A 799 -3.01 -18.70 1.35
CA VAL A 799 -2.67 -19.48 2.55
C VAL A 799 -3.76 -19.39 3.60
N MET A 800 -4.48 -20.49 3.82
CA MET A 800 -5.55 -20.59 4.82
C MET A 800 -5.07 -20.30 6.24
N ASN A 801 -3.87 -20.74 6.60
CA ASN A 801 -3.32 -20.56 7.96
C ASN A 801 -3.05 -19.10 8.33
N SER A 802 -3.05 -18.19 7.36
CA SER A 802 -2.92 -16.75 7.60
C SER A 802 -4.27 -16.04 7.73
N CYS A 803 -5.37 -16.72 7.44
CA CYS A 803 -6.72 -16.19 7.58
C CYS A 803 -7.09 -16.02 9.07
N SER A 804 -7.95 -15.04 9.34
CA SER A 804 -8.54 -14.79 10.67
C SER A 804 -10.01 -14.45 10.51
N PHE A 805 -10.87 -14.96 11.39
CA PHE A 805 -12.31 -14.69 11.36
C PHE A 805 -12.78 -13.93 12.60
N LEU A 806 -11.83 -13.36 13.34
CA LEU A 806 -12.09 -12.61 14.57
C LEU A 806 -12.69 -11.23 14.27
N VAL A 807 -13.62 -10.80 15.12
CA VAL A 807 -14.22 -9.48 15.13
C VAL A 807 -13.75 -8.73 16.37
N GLU A 808 -12.67 -7.98 16.22
CA GLU A 808 -12.05 -7.18 17.28
C GLU A 808 -12.67 -5.78 17.35
N LYS A 809 -12.69 -5.17 18.54
CA LYS A 809 -13.25 -3.82 18.74
C LYS A 809 -12.58 -2.78 17.81
N SER A 810 -11.25 -2.82 17.70
CA SER A 810 -10.47 -1.90 16.84
C SER A 810 -10.82 -2.00 15.34
N ARG A 811 -11.52 -3.06 14.94
CA ARG A 811 -11.91 -3.36 13.56
C ARG A 811 -13.42 -3.27 13.33
N GLU A 812 -14.20 -2.86 14.33
CA GLU A 812 -15.67 -2.82 14.24
C GLU A 812 -16.17 -1.90 13.12
N SER A 813 -15.43 -0.83 12.85
CA SER A 813 -15.74 0.19 11.84
C SER A 813 -15.13 -0.09 10.46
N THR A 814 -14.61 -1.30 10.25
CA THR A 814 -14.11 -1.75 8.93
C THR A 814 -15.25 -2.22 8.04
N ALA A 815 -15.07 -2.10 6.72
CA ALA A 815 -16.07 -2.48 5.74
C ALA A 815 -16.59 -3.90 5.93
N ARG A 816 -15.66 -4.86 6.09
CA ARG A 816 -15.97 -6.28 6.28
C ARG A 816 -16.92 -6.50 7.46
N VAL A 817 -16.65 -5.88 8.61
CA VAL A 817 -17.43 -6.07 9.84
C VAL A 817 -18.79 -5.39 9.73
N VAL A 818 -18.82 -4.16 9.21
CA VAL A 818 -20.07 -3.41 8.99
C VAL A 818 -20.98 -4.13 8.00
N VAL A 819 -20.45 -4.59 6.86
CA VAL A 819 -21.25 -5.31 5.85
C VAL A 819 -21.75 -6.66 6.37
N TRP A 820 -20.95 -7.36 7.17
CA TRP A 820 -21.39 -8.60 7.83
C TRP A 820 -22.52 -8.34 8.83
N LYS A 821 -22.33 -7.36 9.72
CA LYS A 821 -23.23 -7.07 10.84
C LYS A 821 -24.51 -6.37 10.38
N GLU A 822 -24.36 -5.30 9.62
CA GLU A 822 -25.46 -4.43 9.23
C GLU A 822 -26.12 -4.88 7.92
N MET A 823 -25.44 -5.56 7.01
CA MET A 823 -26.07 -6.01 5.75
C MET A 823 -26.44 -7.49 5.77
N GLY A 824 -25.95 -8.24 6.76
CA GLY A 824 -26.22 -9.67 6.91
C GLY A 824 -25.48 -10.54 5.89
N VAL A 825 -24.43 -10.01 5.25
CA VAL A 825 -23.64 -10.75 4.26
C VAL A 825 -22.69 -11.71 4.99
N LEU A 826 -23.05 -12.99 5.02
CA LEU A 826 -22.29 -14.02 5.75
C LEU A 826 -20.86 -14.19 5.25
N ARG A 827 -20.64 -14.06 3.94
CA ARG A 827 -19.33 -14.17 3.28
C ARG A 827 -18.75 -12.78 3.00
N SER A 828 -18.58 -12.02 4.06
CA SER A 828 -17.95 -10.71 4.05
C SER A 828 -16.47 -10.84 4.39
N TYR A 829 -15.59 -10.38 3.49
CA TYR A 829 -14.15 -10.56 3.62
C TYR A 829 -13.35 -9.28 3.39
N THR A 830 -12.17 -9.25 3.98
CA THR A 830 -11.04 -8.42 3.58
C THR A 830 -10.01 -9.35 2.97
N MET A 831 -9.63 -9.15 1.71
CA MET A 831 -8.54 -9.88 1.06
C MET A 831 -7.24 -9.11 1.20
N GLU A 832 -6.24 -9.74 1.80
CA GLU A 832 -4.95 -9.15 2.07
C GLU A 832 -3.90 -9.76 1.14
N SER A 833 -3.23 -8.93 0.36
CA SER A 833 -2.17 -9.34 -0.57
C SER A 833 -0.81 -8.77 -0.17
N THR A 834 0.26 -9.54 -0.29
CA THR A 834 1.61 -9.08 0.11
C THR A 834 2.22 -8.06 -0.87
N TYR A 835 3.04 -7.13 -0.36
CA TYR A 835 3.95 -6.30 -1.18
C TYR A 835 5.28 -6.97 -1.52
N CYS A 836 5.61 -8.06 -0.79
CA CYS A 836 6.90 -8.72 -0.86
C CYS A 836 6.86 -9.89 -1.85
N SER A 837 6.65 -11.11 -1.36
CA SER A 837 6.67 -12.35 -2.14
C SER A 837 5.80 -13.40 -1.49
N CYS A 838 5.44 -14.43 -2.25
CA CYS A 838 4.91 -15.67 -1.70
C CYS A 838 6.04 -16.47 -1.04
N SER A 839 5.73 -17.15 0.07
CA SER A 839 6.61 -18.08 0.78
C SER A 839 6.19 -19.54 0.63
N HIS A 840 5.08 -19.79 -0.07
CA HIS A 840 4.49 -21.11 -0.32
C HIS A 840 4.08 -21.26 -1.79
N GLY A 841 3.72 -22.49 -2.18
CA GLY A 841 3.20 -22.83 -3.50
C GLY A 841 4.22 -22.70 -4.64
N LEU A 842 3.70 -22.69 -5.87
CA LEU A 842 4.49 -22.56 -7.11
C LEU A 842 5.31 -21.27 -7.19
N TYR A 843 4.92 -20.25 -6.42
CA TYR A 843 5.59 -18.95 -6.36
C TYR A 843 6.63 -18.87 -5.25
N LYS A 844 6.85 -19.96 -4.48
CA LYS A 844 8.00 -20.08 -3.59
C LYS A 844 9.24 -20.25 -4.45
N VAL A 845 9.94 -19.16 -4.75
CA VAL A 845 11.26 -19.25 -5.37
C VAL A 845 12.23 -19.80 -4.34
N SER A 846 12.36 -21.14 -4.28
CA SER A 846 13.42 -21.82 -3.54
C SER A 846 14.75 -21.50 -4.19
N LYS A 847 15.80 -21.41 -3.37
CA LYS A 847 17.20 -21.32 -3.82
C LYS A 847 17.41 -22.28 -5.00
N SER A 848 17.92 -21.77 -6.13
CA SER A 848 18.71 -22.61 -7.02
C SER A 848 19.74 -23.27 -6.13
N PHE A 849 19.65 -24.60 -6.00
CA PHE A 849 20.74 -25.38 -5.44
C PHE A 849 21.98 -25.03 -6.26
N LYS A 850 23.05 -24.67 -5.55
CA LYS A 850 24.35 -24.34 -6.13
C LYS A 850 24.91 -25.52 -6.91
#